data_AF-A0A257GEJ6-F1
#
_entry.id   AF-A0A257GEJ6-F1
#
_cell.length_a   1.000
_cell.length_b   1.000
_cell.length_c   1.000
_cell.angle_alpha   90.00
_cell.angle_beta   90.00
_cell.angle_gamma   90.00
#
_symmetry.space_group_name_H-M   'P 1'
#
loop_
_entity.id
_entity.type
_entity.pdbx_description
1 polymer ?
#
loop_
_entity_poly.entity_id
_entity_poly.type
_entity_poly.pdbx_seq_one_letter_code
_entity_poly.pdbx_strand_id
1 'polypeptide(L)'
;MTSLRSVAALLGGALIAFAGDAHGADAADAAPANQPEAIVVKAAPRGETIWTYPGNATVIGADDLQSRQFTTLATLSQVTPNVSLDEIGTFKGVANFAMRGLGVNSSIPSIDPAVGLYVDGVYIGINGGSVFDSLDVTRVDLLRGPQGVVYGHNTTGGAVIVSTADPARGGWEGHGRLGAEGPVDGGRGSPLGTARAVVSGPLSQRLAVRLGALRTSDGGYFRNSFNGHHIGAYDNTVLRAGVQWDAAERLTLTLKGEWNRSDGDGAPTHNNGQNARDRFDLAINEEGYHHSLARFGVLRAEYETGAGRIVNVAGWRKYDLRTRNDIDSSPLTIFHSDTRTAQEQWSNDLYYTQSLSGLDLTAGAYLFHQRIGYEEVRYLAATQFGGGRIRHDQAELYGQAVIALTPGLKLTAGLRWSHEEKQARITYVRPRAACSAVDGTCPLSGKNPANPAENNGFADKRSWNSLSPRLVLGWQAADNAYAWAGWSRGQRSGGYNLRITQPAAFEQVSAALGSPAYGPECADSFEAGVKLRLLDERLGLSAVLFDTEVAHLQREINVPSATSGLAQSIYNTADARLRGGEFEASLQWSPAVRLSASLGHIDARYRHVRFDINSDGAINALDAELALPRAPRWTWGLGGQYRTDLSAAASLSARVDFQHRARIAYTDNNWGFNAASDRLNASLSLNLGKPAIRLTVFGRNLLDQVQFGGDTQLPFAGGAFSDGNNRPFDPRPAAGTFSPLEKGRSLGVEVALDF
;
A
#
# COMPACT_ATOMS: atom_id res chain seq x y z
N MET A 1 34.74 6.09 -3.88
CA MET A 1 35.15 4.70 -3.55
C MET A 1 36.08 4.61 -2.33
N THR A 2 35.96 5.52 -1.36
CA THR A 2 36.76 5.55 -0.13
C THR A 2 35.88 6.03 1.02
N SER A 3 35.01 5.15 1.52
CA SER A 3 34.34 5.32 2.84
C SER A 3 33.76 4.02 3.42
N LEU A 4 33.90 2.86 2.75
CA LEU A 4 33.32 1.59 3.22
C LEU A 4 34.10 0.86 4.33
N ARG A 5 35.17 1.44 4.90
CA ARG A 5 36.03 0.74 5.88
C ARG A 5 35.78 1.06 7.35
N SER A 6 34.87 1.98 7.69
CA SER A 6 34.72 2.45 9.09
C SER A 6 33.44 1.99 9.80
N VAL A 7 32.54 1.26 9.14
CA VAL A 7 31.26 0.80 9.75
C VAL A 7 31.29 -0.67 10.18
N ALA A 8 32.30 -1.45 9.75
CA ALA A 8 32.45 -2.87 10.09
C ALA A 8 33.11 -3.14 11.46
N ALA A 9 33.52 -2.12 12.22
CA ALA A 9 34.31 -2.27 13.44
C ALA A 9 33.53 -2.06 14.77
N LEU A 10 32.21 -1.88 14.73
CA LEU A 10 31.38 -1.65 15.94
C LEU A 10 30.40 -2.79 16.27
N LEU A 11 30.44 -3.90 15.54
CA LEU A 11 29.58 -5.09 15.77
C LEU A 11 30.31 -6.29 16.39
N GLY A 12 31.59 -6.15 16.75
CA GLY A 12 32.39 -7.22 17.36
C GLY A 12 32.93 -6.82 18.73
N GLY A 13 32.21 -7.11 19.81
CA GLY A 13 32.78 -7.01 21.15
C GLY A 13 31.79 -6.76 22.28
N ALA A 14 30.96 -7.75 22.61
CA ALA A 14 30.42 -7.94 23.97
C ALA A 14 29.75 -9.32 24.10
N LEU A 15 30.53 -10.40 23.93
CA LEU A 15 30.18 -11.70 24.51
C LEU A 15 30.76 -11.70 25.93
N ILE A 16 29.97 -11.28 26.91
CA ILE A 16 30.25 -11.58 28.31
C ILE A 16 29.40 -12.80 28.68
N ALA A 17 30.10 -13.88 28.98
CA ALA A 17 29.56 -15.10 29.52
C ALA A 17 28.92 -14.82 30.89
N PHE A 18 27.64 -15.17 31.04
CA PHE A 18 27.05 -15.46 32.34
C PHE A 18 26.73 -16.96 32.37
N ALA A 19 27.62 -17.72 33.02
CA ALA A 19 27.28 -18.99 33.62
C ALA A 19 26.79 -18.68 35.05
N GLY A 20 25.55 -19.06 35.36
CA GLY A 20 24.95 -18.85 36.67
C GLY A 20 23.74 -19.78 36.82
N ASP A 21 23.88 -20.67 37.79
CA ASP A 21 23.07 -21.83 38.20
C ASP A 21 21.57 -21.88 37.89
N ALA A 22 21.18 -23.08 37.44
CA ALA A 22 19.81 -23.53 37.31
C ALA A 22 19.11 -23.57 38.68
N HIS A 23 17.98 -22.87 38.80
CA HIS A 23 16.94 -23.18 39.77
C HIS A 23 15.62 -23.33 39.02
N GLY A 24 15.03 -24.52 39.14
CA GLY A 24 13.72 -24.84 38.60
C GLY A 24 12.64 -24.08 39.36
N ALA A 25 11.74 -23.45 38.60
CA ALA A 25 10.42 -23.04 39.03
C ALA A 25 9.48 -23.26 37.84
N ASP A 26 8.34 -23.90 38.11
CA ASP A 26 7.33 -24.32 37.14
C ASP A 26 6.99 -23.22 36.13
N ALA A 27 7.25 -23.52 34.86
CA ALA A 27 6.81 -22.75 33.72
C ALA A 27 5.34 -23.10 33.43
N ALA A 28 4.42 -22.34 34.01
CA ALA A 28 3.04 -22.28 33.60
C ALA A 28 2.75 -20.91 32.97
N ASP A 29 2.29 -20.93 31.71
CA ASP A 29 1.74 -19.82 30.92
C ASP A 29 2.67 -18.71 30.38
N ALA A 30 3.80 -19.10 29.80
CA ALA A 30 4.28 -18.41 28.60
C ALA A 30 3.76 -19.18 27.37
N ALA A 31 2.62 -18.78 26.82
CA ALA A 31 2.13 -19.36 25.57
C ALA A 31 3.25 -19.28 24.50
N PRO A 32 3.60 -20.39 23.82
CA PRO A 32 4.61 -20.34 22.79
C PRO A 32 4.12 -19.40 21.68
N ALA A 33 4.93 -18.40 21.35
CA ALA A 33 4.78 -17.52 20.18
C ALA A 33 4.98 -18.27 18.84
N ASN A 34 4.66 -19.56 18.81
CA ASN A 34 4.85 -20.54 17.75
C ASN A 34 3.53 -21.23 17.36
N GLN A 35 2.36 -20.69 17.75
CA GLN A 35 1.13 -21.15 17.12
C GLN A 35 1.21 -20.82 15.62
N PRO A 36 0.97 -21.80 14.72
CA PRO A 36 1.00 -21.52 13.31
C PRO A 36 -0.06 -20.47 13.02
N GLU A 37 0.38 -19.30 12.55
CA GLU A 37 -0.51 -18.19 12.24
C GLU A 37 -1.54 -18.68 11.21
N ALA A 38 -2.78 -18.87 11.67
CA ALA A 38 -3.90 -19.18 10.79
C ALA A 38 -3.93 -18.13 9.68
N ILE A 39 -4.24 -18.50 8.45
CA ILE A 39 -4.33 -17.51 7.36
C ILE A 39 -5.79 -17.04 7.22
N VAL A 40 -6.06 -15.73 7.21
CA VAL A 40 -7.43 -15.19 7.00
C VAL A 40 -7.57 -14.83 5.52
N VAL A 41 -7.37 -15.83 4.67
CA VAL A 41 -7.67 -15.70 3.24
C VAL A 41 -9.09 -16.20 3.02
N LYS A 42 -9.83 -15.43 2.24
CA LYS A 42 -11.13 -15.91 1.75
C LYS A 42 -10.93 -17.20 0.95
N ALA A 43 -11.85 -18.16 1.10
CA ALA A 43 -11.79 -19.47 0.45
C ALA A 43 -10.61 -20.38 0.88
N ALA A 44 -9.87 -20.04 1.94
CA ALA A 44 -8.94 -20.97 2.58
C ALA A 44 -9.73 -22.07 3.34
N PRO A 45 -9.33 -23.35 3.26
CA PRO A 45 -9.88 -24.41 4.11
C PRO A 45 -9.80 -24.05 5.60
N ARG A 46 -10.77 -24.54 6.40
CA ARG A 46 -10.72 -24.37 7.86
C ARG A 46 -9.44 -24.98 8.42
N GLY A 47 -8.72 -24.21 9.22
CA GLY A 47 -7.44 -24.64 9.83
C GLY A 47 -6.23 -24.55 8.89
N GLU A 48 -6.38 -23.97 7.68
CA GLU A 48 -5.22 -23.64 6.86
C GLU A 48 -4.34 -22.59 7.55
N THR A 49 -3.04 -22.84 7.51
CA THR A 49 -2.03 -21.99 8.14
C THR A 49 -1.11 -21.44 7.07
N ILE A 50 -0.29 -20.45 7.43
CA ILE A 50 0.71 -19.93 6.50
C ILE A 50 1.68 -21.03 5.99
N TRP A 51 1.92 -22.08 6.78
CA TRP A 51 2.82 -23.19 6.44
C TRP A 51 2.23 -24.19 5.46
N THR A 52 0.91 -24.21 5.31
CA THR A 52 0.19 -25.15 4.43
C THR A 52 -0.58 -24.46 3.30
N TYR A 53 -0.61 -23.12 3.28
CA TYR A 53 -1.17 -22.31 2.21
C TYR A 53 -0.35 -22.44 0.90
N PRO A 54 -0.95 -22.85 -0.24
CA PRO A 54 -0.28 -22.99 -1.54
C PRO A 54 -0.13 -21.63 -2.24
N GLY A 55 0.69 -20.76 -1.66
CA GLY A 55 0.96 -19.42 -2.18
C GLY A 55 1.98 -18.67 -1.34
N ASN A 56 2.41 -17.54 -1.90
CA ASN A 56 3.37 -16.65 -1.25
C ASN A 56 2.64 -15.56 -0.45
N ALA A 57 2.70 -15.67 0.87
CA ALA A 57 2.01 -14.77 1.76
C ALA A 57 2.85 -14.47 3.00
N THR A 58 2.61 -13.30 3.60
CA THR A 58 3.12 -12.96 4.93
C THR A 58 1.96 -12.47 5.77
N VAL A 59 1.91 -12.94 7.00
CA VAL A 59 0.91 -12.55 8.00
C VAL A 59 1.62 -11.75 9.07
N ILE A 60 1.02 -10.62 9.47
CA ILE A 60 1.55 -9.75 10.52
C ILE A 60 0.44 -9.57 11.55
N GLY A 61 0.54 -10.29 12.67
CA GLY A 61 -0.44 -10.26 13.76
C GLY A 61 -0.29 -9.06 14.70
N ALA A 62 -1.28 -8.88 15.59
CA ALA A 62 -1.39 -7.74 16.50
C ALA A 62 -0.12 -7.50 17.34
N ASP A 63 0.47 -8.55 17.89
CA ASP A 63 1.69 -8.43 18.70
C ASP A 63 2.90 -7.94 17.88
N ASP A 64 3.06 -8.44 16.65
CA ASP A 64 4.14 -8.00 15.76
C ASP A 64 3.92 -6.55 15.33
N LEU A 65 2.68 -6.18 14.94
CA LEU A 65 2.28 -4.80 14.65
C LEU A 65 2.59 -3.87 15.83
N GLN A 66 2.25 -4.27 17.05
CA GLN A 66 2.50 -3.47 18.25
C GLN A 66 4.00 -3.32 18.52
N SER A 67 4.78 -4.40 18.36
CA SER A 67 6.24 -4.38 18.58
C SER A 67 6.99 -3.48 17.60
N ARG A 68 6.43 -3.26 16.40
CA ARG A 68 6.95 -2.37 15.35
C ARG A 68 6.45 -0.93 15.46
N GLN A 69 5.65 -0.64 16.49
CA GLN A 69 4.95 0.63 16.65
C GLN A 69 4.17 0.98 15.36
N PHE A 70 3.43 0.01 14.81
CA PHE A 70 2.64 0.20 13.60
C PHE A 70 1.68 1.40 13.75
N THR A 71 1.77 2.35 12.81
CA THR A 71 0.88 3.51 12.74
C THR A 71 0.06 3.51 11.46
N THR A 72 0.67 3.25 10.31
CA THR A 72 0.00 3.15 9.00
C THR A 72 0.57 1.99 8.18
N LEU A 73 -0.13 1.57 7.12
CA LEU A 73 0.38 0.55 6.19
C LEU A 73 1.77 0.87 5.62
N ALA A 74 2.11 2.15 5.46
CA ALA A 74 3.44 2.57 5.01
C ALA A 74 4.56 2.17 5.97
N THR A 75 4.28 2.05 7.27
CA THR A 75 5.26 1.55 8.25
C THR A 75 5.58 0.06 8.10
N LEU A 76 4.76 -0.67 7.34
CA LEU A 76 5.02 -2.07 6.96
C LEU A 76 5.67 -2.19 5.59
N SER A 77 5.93 -1.07 4.91
CA SER A 77 6.74 -1.08 3.70
C SER A 77 8.09 -1.72 4.03
N GLN A 78 8.58 -2.58 3.12
CA GLN A 78 9.87 -3.26 3.25
C GLN A 78 9.97 -4.34 4.36
N VAL A 79 8.89 -4.63 5.12
CA VAL A 79 8.87 -5.77 6.09
C VAL A 79 9.06 -7.12 5.39
N THR A 80 8.65 -7.20 4.14
CA THR A 80 8.72 -8.41 3.31
C THR A 80 9.45 -8.09 2.00
N PRO A 81 10.10 -9.09 1.39
CA PRO A 81 10.87 -8.84 0.17
C PRO A 81 9.93 -8.46 -0.97
N ASN A 82 10.41 -7.57 -1.85
CA ASN A 82 9.68 -7.12 -3.03
C ASN A 82 8.29 -6.49 -2.77
N VAL A 83 8.03 -6.03 -1.55
CA VAL A 83 6.80 -5.30 -1.20
C VAL A 83 7.14 -3.87 -0.84
N SER A 84 6.41 -2.95 -1.45
CA SER A 84 6.45 -1.53 -1.12
C SER A 84 5.04 -1.02 -0.88
N LEU A 85 4.80 -0.54 0.33
CA LEU A 85 3.52 0.04 0.75
C LEU A 85 3.65 1.56 0.92
N ASP A 86 4.45 2.18 0.07
CA ASP A 86 4.75 3.61 0.15
C ASP A 86 3.53 4.47 -0.24
N GLU A 87 3.47 5.68 0.30
CA GLU A 87 2.60 6.74 -0.19
C GLU A 87 3.25 7.46 -1.38
N ILE A 88 2.44 8.05 -2.27
CA ILE A 88 2.98 8.88 -3.37
C ILE A 88 3.59 10.20 -2.88
N GLY A 89 3.13 10.70 -1.73
CA GLY A 89 3.57 11.96 -1.14
C GLY A 89 3.02 13.23 -1.81
N THR A 90 2.45 13.16 -3.03
CA THR A 90 1.74 14.30 -3.66
C THR A 90 0.57 14.79 -2.80
N PHE A 91 -0.13 13.87 -2.14
CA PHE A 91 -1.17 14.15 -1.16
C PHE A 91 -1.07 13.11 -0.05
N LYS A 92 -1.39 13.49 1.19
CA LYS A 92 -1.40 12.57 2.32
C LYS A 92 -2.45 11.46 2.11
N GLY A 93 -2.08 10.21 2.41
CA GLY A 93 -3.01 9.08 2.44
C GLY A 93 -3.32 8.44 1.08
N VAL A 94 -2.57 8.78 0.04
CA VAL A 94 -2.70 8.19 -1.30
C VAL A 94 -1.65 7.08 -1.47
N ALA A 95 -2.13 5.84 -1.62
CA ALA A 95 -1.28 4.66 -1.75
C ALA A 95 -0.65 4.53 -3.15
N ASN A 96 0.63 4.15 -3.20
CA ASN A 96 1.34 3.72 -4.41
C ASN A 96 1.88 2.31 -4.24
N PHE A 97 1.04 1.40 -3.74
CA PHE A 97 1.47 0.05 -3.39
C PHE A 97 1.99 -0.71 -4.60
N ALA A 98 3.08 -1.44 -4.38
CA ALA A 98 3.69 -2.30 -5.37
C ALA A 98 4.12 -3.62 -4.73
N MET A 99 3.89 -4.71 -5.45
CA MET A 99 4.37 -6.04 -5.09
C MET A 99 5.00 -6.67 -6.32
N ARG A 100 6.22 -7.20 -6.16
CA ARG A 100 7.01 -7.79 -7.25
C ARG A 100 7.18 -6.89 -8.48
N GLY A 101 7.30 -5.58 -8.27
CA GLY A 101 7.44 -4.62 -9.37
C GLY A 101 6.13 -4.22 -10.05
N LEU A 102 5.00 -4.83 -9.70
CA LEU A 102 3.69 -4.47 -10.21
C LEU A 102 3.01 -3.51 -9.22
N GLY A 103 2.71 -2.31 -9.69
CA GLY A 103 2.21 -1.21 -8.87
C GLY A 103 1.67 -0.05 -9.70
N VAL A 104 1.41 1.06 -9.03
CA VAL A 104 0.96 2.32 -9.62
C VAL A 104 1.87 3.47 -9.17
N ASN A 105 2.07 4.46 -10.04
CA ASN A 105 2.87 5.66 -9.76
C ASN A 105 2.02 6.94 -9.94
N SER A 106 0.80 6.93 -9.39
CA SER A 106 -0.18 7.98 -9.70
C SER A 106 -1.04 8.39 -8.52
N SER A 107 -1.40 9.66 -8.51
CA SER A 107 -2.43 10.21 -7.63
C SER A 107 -3.78 10.42 -8.34
N ILE A 108 -3.89 10.07 -9.63
CA ILE A 108 -5.15 10.20 -10.38
C ILE A 108 -6.12 9.12 -9.90
N PRO A 109 -7.31 9.47 -9.38
CA PRO A 109 -8.22 8.50 -8.75
C PRO A 109 -8.88 7.53 -9.74
N SER A 110 -8.71 7.71 -11.05
CA SER A 110 -9.24 6.80 -12.07
C SER A 110 -8.31 5.65 -12.46
N ILE A 111 -7.11 5.60 -11.88
CA ILE A 111 -6.21 4.45 -12.06
C ILE A 111 -6.56 3.41 -11.01
N ASP A 112 -6.92 2.22 -11.48
CA ASP A 112 -7.09 1.07 -10.63
C ASP A 112 -5.74 0.59 -10.05
N PRO A 113 -5.67 0.21 -8.76
CA PRO A 113 -4.44 -0.31 -8.18
C PRO A 113 -4.04 -1.65 -8.81
N ALA A 114 -2.74 -1.93 -8.86
CA ALA A 114 -2.24 -3.28 -9.20
C ALA A 114 -2.22 -4.22 -7.97
N VAL A 115 -2.22 -3.62 -6.77
CA VAL A 115 -2.25 -4.31 -5.48
C VAL A 115 -3.54 -3.90 -4.77
N GLY A 116 -4.50 -4.83 -4.67
CA GLY A 116 -5.81 -4.55 -4.09
C GLY A 116 -5.74 -4.42 -2.58
N LEU A 117 -6.39 -3.40 -2.02
CA LEU A 117 -6.54 -3.21 -0.57
C LEU A 117 -7.94 -3.65 -0.13
N TYR A 118 -8.01 -4.51 0.89
CA TYR A 118 -9.26 -4.97 1.48
C TYR A 118 -9.26 -4.67 2.98
N VAL A 119 -10.27 -3.96 3.46
CA VAL A 119 -10.47 -3.69 4.89
C VAL A 119 -11.72 -4.43 5.34
N ASP A 120 -11.56 -5.39 6.25
CA ASP A 120 -12.64 -6.27 6.72
C ASP A 120 -13.43 -6.94 5.56
N GLY A 121 -12.72 -7.29 4.48
CA GLY A 121 -13.28 -7.91 3.27
C GLY A 121 -13.84 -6.95 2.22
N VAL A 122 -13.90 -5.65 2.50
CA VAL A 122 -14.37 -4.63 1.55
C VAL A 122 -13.19 -4.11 0.71
N TYR A 123 -13.28 -4.23 -0.61
CA TYR A 123 -12.33 -3.66 -1.56
C TYR A 123 -12.33 -2.13 -1.51
N ILE A 124 -11.16 -1.49 -1.43
CA ILE A 124 -11.00 -0.04 -1.48
C ILE A 124 -10.73 0.39 -2.93
N GLY A 125 -11.73 1.02 -3.58
CA GLY A 125 -11.74 1.19 -5.03
C GLY A 125 -10.97 2.38 -5.59
N ILE A 126 -10.28 3.18 -4.76
CA ILE A 126 -9.35 4.22 -5.20
C ILE A 126 -8.16 4.30 -4.25
N ASN A 127 -7.00 4.74 -4.75
CA ASN A 127 -5.79 4.85 -3.93
C ASN A 127 -5.89 5.91 -2.82
N GLY A 128 -6.74 6.92 -2.99
CA GLY A 128 -6.93 8.00 -2.00
C GLY A 128 -7.66 7.53 -0.75
N GLY A 129 -7.09 7.85 0.41
CA GLY A 129 -7.59 7.38 1.72
C GLY A 129 -7.37 5.89 1.94
N SER A 130 -6.36 5.29 1.28
CA SER A 130 -5.94 3.89 1.45
C SER A 130 -4.80 3.75 2.46
N VAL A 131 -3.99 4.79 2.64
CA VAL A 131 -3.03 4.86 3.76
C VAL A 131 -3.64 5.75 4.82
N PHE A 132 -3.99 5.14 5.95
CA PHE A 132 -4.72 5.78 7.04
C PHE A 132 -4.05 5.42 8.38
N ASP A 133 -4.21 6.31 9.36
CA ASP A 133 -3.82 6.03 10.73
C ASP A 133 -4.63 4.86 11.26
N SER A 134 -3.92 3.86 11.73
CA SER A 134 -4.52 2.61 12.19
C SER A 134 -5.19 2.81 13.55
N LEU A 135 -6.51 2.72 13.53
CA LEU A 135 -7.29 2.39 14.70
C LEU A 135 -7.56 0.89 14.66
N ASP A 136 -7.09 0.18 15.68
CA ASP A 136 -7.56 -1.14 16.07
C ASP A 136 -7.47 -2.24 15.00
N VAL A 137 -6.33 -2.25 14.30
CA VAL A 137 -5.92 -3.31 13.38
C VAL A 137 -5.36 -4.47 14.18
N THR A 138 -5.89 -5.66 13.95
CA THR A 138 -5.42 -6.91 14.58
C THR A 138 -4.46 -7.68 13.69
N ARG A 139 -4.51 -7.41 12.39
CA ARG A 139 -3.79 -8.22 11.41
C ARG A 139 -3.65 -7.53 10.06
N VAL A 140 -2.50 -7.73 9.42
CA VAL A 140 -2.25 -7.40 8.01
C VAL A 140 -1.69 -8.62 7.28
N ASP A 141 -2.39 -9.07 6.23
CA ASP A 141 -1.91 -10.14 5.33
C ASP A 141 -1.45 -9.56 4.00
N LEU A 142 -0.26 -9.95 3.56
CA LEU A 142 0.36 -9.55 2.31
C LEU A 142 0.40 -10.76 1.37
N LEU A 143 -0.47 -10.78 0.36
CA LEU A 143 -0.55 -11.85 -0.63
C LEU A 143 0.18 -11.42 -1.89
N ARG A 144 1.30 -12.08 -2.22
CA ARG A 144 2.15 -11.72 -3.37
C ARG A 144 1.81 -12.56 -4.60
N GLY A 145 1.85 -11.92 -5.77
CA GLY A 145 1.47 -12.53 -7.04
C GLY A 145 -0.04 -12.48 -7.29
N PRO A 146 -0.49 -12.86 -8.50
CA PRO A 146 -1.87 -12.62 -8.92
C PRO A 146 -2.93 -13.32 -8.06
N GLN A 147 -3.95 -12.58 -7.60
CA GLN A 147 -5.02 -13.06 -6.71
C GLN A 147 -6.44 -13.02 -7.32
N GLY A 148 -6.53 -13.11 -8.65
CA GLY A 148 -7.76 -12.86 -9.41
C GLY A 148 -8.99 -13.68 -9.00
N VAL A 149 -8.84 -14.96 -8.62
CA VAL A 149 -9.99 -15.81 -8.24
C VAL A 149 -10.65 -15.34 -6.93
N VAL A 150 -9.85 -15.13 -5.90
CA VAL A 150 -10.35 -14.93 -4.53
C VAL A 150 -10.78 -13.48 -4.31
N TYR A 151 -10.00 -12.53 -4.84
CA TYR A 151 -10.15 -11.11 -4.55
C TYR A 151 -10.63 -10.28 -5.75
N GLY A 152 -10.58 -10.81 -6.97
CA GLY A 152 -11.10 -10.15 -8.17
C GLY A 152 -10.06 -9.33 -8.94
N HIS A 153 -10.54 -8.39 -9.75
CA HIS A 153 -9.67 -7.45 -10.47
C HIS A 153 -8.75 -6.66 -9.53
N ASN A 154 -7.78 -5.98 -10.13
CA ASN A 154 -6.88 -5.03 -9.47
C ASN A 154 -5.95 -5.71 -8.45
N THR A 155 -5.62 -6.97 -8.74
CA THR A 155 -4.72 -7.82 -7.95
C THR A 155 -3.65 -8.49 -8.84
N THR A 156 -3.15 -7.78 -9.86
CA THR A 156 -2.07 -8.29 -10.74
C THR A 156 -0.76 -8.48 -9.98
N GLY A 157 -0.43 -7.57 -9.06
CA GLY A 157 0.75 -7.66 -8.19
C GLY A 157 0.49 -8.44 -6.89
N GLY A 158 -0.74 -8.40 -6.38
CA GLY A 158 -1.10 -9.02 -5.11
C GLY A 158 -2.28 -8.35 -4.40
N ALA A 159 -2.40 -8.61 -3.11
CA ALA A 159 -3.40 -7.99 -2.25
C ALA A 159 -2.88 -7.72 -0.83
N VAL A 160 -3.40 -6.66 -0.21
CA VAL A 160 -3.21 -6.32 1.21
C VAL A 160 -4.54 -6.47 1.91
N ILE A 161 -4.60 -7.36 2.91
CA ILE A 161 -5.82 -7.62 3.68
C ILE A 161 -5.61 -7.06 5.09
N VAL A 162 -6.44 -6.09 5.47
CA VAL A 162 -6.43 -5.48 6.80
C VAL A 162 -7.65 -5.98 7.56
N SER A 163 -7.41 -6.61 8.71
CA SER A 163 -8.48 -7.01 9.63
C SER A 163 -8.47 -6.12 10.86
N THR A 164 -9.66 -5.67 11.25
CA THR A 164 -9.86 -4.89 12.46
C THR A 164 -10.49 -5.75 13.55
N ALA A 165 -10.30 -5.38 14.82
CA ALA A 165 -10.88 -6.19 15.90
C ALA A 165 -12.41 -6.24 15.83
N ASP A 166 -12.96 -7.42 16.09
CA ASP A 166 -14.40 -7.60 16.30
C ASP A 166 -14.76 -7.23 17.75
N PRO A 167 -16.04 -6.90 18.04
CA PRO A 167 -16.50 -6.69 19.41
C PRO A 167 -16.23 -7.88 20.35
N ALA A 168 -15.62 -7.59 21.49
CA ALA A 168 -15.21 -8.59 22.47
C ALA A 168 -16.42 -9.23 23.17
N ARG A 169 -16.44 -10.56 23.20
CA ARG A 169 -17.51 -11.35 23.83
C ARG A 169 -17.12 -11.98 25.17
N GLY A 170 -15.82 -12.19 25.38
CA GLY A 170 -15.29 -12.91 26.55
C GLY A 170 -15.27 -12.09 27.85
N GLY A 171 -15.49 -10.77 27.75
CA GLY A 171 -15.43 -9.84 28.87
C GLY A 171 -15.27 -8.40 28.38
N TRP A 172 -15.20 -7.47 29.32
CA TRP A 172 -14.79 -6.11 29.01
C TRP A 172 -13.27 -6.07 28.87
N GLU A 173 -12.80 -5.42 27.80
CA GLU A 173 -11.40 -5.12 27.55
C GLU A 173 -11.25 -3.65 27.15
N GLY A 174 -10.09 -3.07 27.45
CA GLY A 174 -9.76 -1.72 27.00
C GLY A 174 -8.28 -1.54 26.72
N HIS A 175 -7.99 -0.66 25.75
CA HIS A 175 -6.63 -0.34 25.30
C HIS A 175 -6.49 1.17 25.16
N GLY A 176 -5.57 1.77 25.92
CA GLY A 176 -5.18 3.18 25.81
C GLY A 176 -3.73 3.30 25.37
N ARG A 177 -3.42 4.23 24.47
CA ARG A 177 -2.05 4.49 23.99
C ARG A 177 -1.84 5.98 23.80
N LEU A 178 -0.77 6.50 24.39
CA LEU A 178 -0.27 7.87 24.20
C LEU A 178 1.15 7.78 23.66
N GLY A 179 1.44 8.51 22.59
CA GLY A 179 2.74 8.49 21.94
C GLY A 179 3.18 9.88 21.53
N ALA A 180 4.48 10.10 21.47
CA ALA A 180 5.09 11.27 20.88
C ALA A 180 6.36 10.86 20.13
N GLU A 181 6.58 11.38 18.92
CA GLU A 181 7.83 11.21 18.16
C GLU A 181 8.23 12.49 17.45
N GLY A 182 9.52 12.71 17.23
CA GLY A 182 10.00 13.92 16.57
C GLY A 182 11.43 13.81 16.05
N PRO A 183 11.90 14.84 15.31
CA PRO A 183 13.28 14.93 14.88
C PRO A 183 14.21 15.08 16.09
N VAL A 184 15.40 14.48 16.01
CA VAL A 184 16.45 14.60 17.04
C VAL A 184 17.41 15.75 16.78
N ASP A 185 17.59 16.12 15.52
CA ASP A 185 18.54 17.14 15.12
C ASP A 185 17.83 18.51 15.09
N GLY A 186 18.47 19.52 15.69
CA GLY A 186 17.94 20.87 15.71
C GLY A 186 17.72 21.42 14.29
N GLY A 187 16.61 22.13 14.08
CA GLY A 187 16.34 22.86 12.83
C GLY A 187 15.48 22.17 11.79
N ARG A 188 14.95 20.95 12.05
CA ARG A 188 14.00 20.27 11.16
C ARG A 188 12.57 20.71 11.33
N GLY A 189 11.97 20.53 12.50
CA GLY A 189 10.54 20.77 12.67
C GLY A 189 10.05 20.45 14.06
N SER A 190 8.74 20.29 14.18
CA SER A 190 8.02 19.99 15.42
C SER A 190 7.78 18.48 15.59
N PRO A 191 7.55 18.01 16.83
CA PRO A 191 7.14 16.64 17.08
C PRO A 191 5.68 16.38 16.66
N LEU A 192 5.36 15.10 16.54
CA LEU A 192 4.02 14.52 16.39
C LEU A 192 3.62 13.86 17.70
N GLY A 193 2.34 14.00 18.08
CA GLY A 193 1.69 13.31 19.18
C GLY A 193 0.51 12.46 18.72
N THR A 194 0.31 11.31 19.38
CA THR A 194 -0.81 10.40 19.13
C THR A 194 -1.52 10.03 20.42
N ALA A 195 -2.84 10.01 20.40
CA ALA A 195 -3.66 9.46 21.47
C ALA A 195 -4.69 8.50 20.88
N ARG A 196 -4.79 7.30 21.45
CA ARG A 196 -5.73 6.26 21.03
C ARG A 196 -6.36 5.59 22.23
N ALA A 197 -7.65 5.34 22.15
CA ALA A 197 -8.39 4.62 23.18
C ALA A 197 -9.44 3.70 22.53
N VAL A 198 -9.56 2.48 23.03
CA VAL A 198 -10.56 1.51 22.61
C VAL A 198 -11.15 0.84 23.85
N VAL A 199 -12.45 0.60 23.83
CA VAL A 199 -13.16 -0.20 24.83
C VAL A 199 -14.11 -1.14 24.13
N SER A 200 -14.19 -2.38 24.61
CA SER A 200 -15.07 -3.39 24.03
C SER A 200 -15.58 -4.36 25.09
N GLY A 201 -16.77 -4.90 24.89
CA GLY A 201 -17.30 -5.92 25.77
C GLY A 201 -18.75 -6.29 25.47
N PRO A 202 -19.27 -7.30 26.19
CA PRO A 202 -20.65 -7.76 26.04
C PRO A 202 -21.63 -6.79 26.73
N LEU A 203 -22.69 -6.41 26.02
CA LEU A 203 -23.89 -5.78 26.60
C LEU A 203 -24.92 -6.82 27.06
N SER A 204 -24.89 -8.01 26.45
CA SER A 204 -25.69 -9.18 26.84
C SER A 204 -24.98 -10.45 26.34
N GLN A 205 -25.60 -11.62 26.56
CA GLN A 205 -25.08 -12.89 26.03
C GLN A 205 -25.04 -12.96 24.49
N ARG A 206 -25.86 -12.16 23.79
CA ARG A 206 -25.98 -12.18 22.33
C ARG A 206 -25.46 -10.92 21.64
N LEU A 207 -25.04 -9.92 22.41
CA LEU A 207 -24.70 -8.60 21.88
C LEU A 207 -23.41 -8.09 22.50
N ALA A 208 -22.42 -7.77 21.67
CA ALA A 208 -21.16 -7.15 22.05
C ALA A 208 -20.95 -5.85 21.28
N VAL A 209 -20.26 -4.90 21.92
CA VAL A 209 -19.95 -3.59 21.34
C VAL A 209 -18.47 -3.28 21.42
N ARG A 210 -18.03 -2.39 20.53
CA ARG A 210 -16.67 -1.86 20.49
C ARG A 210 -16.70 -0.39 20.09
N LEU A 211 -16.00 0.44 20.83
CA LEU A 211 -15.86 1.87 20.55
C LEU A 211 -14.38 2.23 20.60
N GLY A 212 -13.91 2.94 19.58
CA GLY A 212 -12.52 3.37 19.48
C GLY A 212 -12.41 4.80 18.95
N ALA A 213 -11.39 5.50 19.44
CA ALA A 213 -11.01 6.81 18.95
C ALA A 213 -9.48 6.91 18.81
N LEU A 214 -9.04 7.65 17.79
CA LEU A 214 -7.64 8.03 17.59
C LEU A 214 -7.59 9.52 17.24
N ARG A 215 -6.61 10.23 17.81
CA ARG A 215 -6.20 11.58 17.44
C ARG A 215 -4.70 11.60 17.22
N THR A 216 -4.29 12.05 16.04
CA THR A 216 -2.90 12.37 15.71
C THR A 216 -2.80 13.89 15.51
N SER A 217 -1.73 14.49 16.02
CA SER A 217 -1.39 15.90 15.78
C SER A 217 0.09 15.99 15.48
N ASP A 218 0.44 16.47 14.30
CA ASP A 218 1.80 16.63 13.80
C ASP A 218 2.07 18.10 13.57
N GLY A 219 3.11 18.65 14.21
CA GLY A 219 3.47 20.06 14.02
C GLY A 219 4.33 20.34 12.79
N GLY A 220 4.61 19.33 11.95
CA GLY A 220 5.38 19.46 10.72
C GLY A 220 6.86 19.12 10.92
N TYR A 221 7.35 18.12 10.17
CA TYR A 221 8.70 17.59 10.34
C TYR A 221 9.78 18.44 9.65
N PHE A 222 9.43 19.15 8.60
CA PHE A 222 10.39 19.86 7.76
C PHE A 222 10.32 21.36 8.00
N ARG A 223 11.45 22.05 7.83
CA ARG A 223 11.53 23.50 7.96
C ARG A 223 11.66 24.07 6.56
N ASN A 224 10.72 24.92 6.21
CA ASN A 224 10.71 25.60 4.94
C ASN A 224 11.74 26.73 4.95
N SER A 225 12.75 26.65 4.10
CA SER A 225 13.80 27.68 4.02
C SER A 225 13.30 28.99 3.39
N PHE A 226 12.16 28.97 2.69
CA PHE A 226 11.58 30.17 2.08
C PHE A 226 11.05 31.17 3.11
N ASN A 227 10.31 30.69 4.13
CA ASN A 227 9.64 31.54 5.12
C ASN A 227 9.97 31.18 6.58
N GLY A 228 10.73 30.09 6.81
CA GLY A 228 11.12 29.61 8.13
C GLY A 228 10.06 28.79 8.88
N HIS A 229 8.86 28.61 8.33
CA HIS A 229 7.77 27.83 8.92
C HIS A 229 8.07 26.33 8.89
N HIS A 230 7.35 25.56 9.72
CA HIS A 230 7.37 24.11 9.65
C HIS A 230 6.29 23.64 8.67
N ILE A 231 6.59 22.59 7.90
CA ILE A 231 5.69 22.00 6.91
C ILE A 231 5.58 20.49 7.07
N GLY A 232 4.45 19.96 6.61
CA GLY A 232 4.05 18.57 6.78
C GLY A 232 3.23 18.37 8.05
N ALA A 233 2.72 19.46 8.63
CA ALA A 233 1.82 19.43 9.76
C ALA A 233 0.47 18.85 9.35
N TYR A 234 -0.14 18.10 10.25
CA TYR A 234 -1.50 17.60 10.05
C TYR A 234 -2.14 17.18 11.36
N ASP A 235 -3.46 17.20 11.36
CA ASP A 235 -4.32 16.70 12.42
C ASP A 235 -5.24 15.63 11.84
N ASN A 236 -5.31 14.48 12.49
CA ASN A 236 -6.14 13.37 12.05
C ASN A 236 -6.99 12.82 13.20
N THR A 237 -8.29 12.64 12.97
CA THR A 237 -9.21 12.05 13.95
C THR A 237 -9.94 10.87 13.32
N VAL A 238 -9.84 9.70 13.96
CA VAL A 238 -10.58 8.48 13.59
C VAL A 238 -11.51 8.10 14.72
N LEU A 239 -12.78 7.83 14.40
CA LEU A 239 -13.77 7.26 15.30
C LEU A 239 -14.30 5.98 14.70
N ARG A 240 -14.31 4.89 15.46
CA ARG A 240 -14.86 3.60 15.02
C ARG A 240 -15.82 3.04 16.06
N ALA A 241 -16.96 2.54 15.58
CA ALA A 241 -17.91 1.79 16.37
C ALA A 241 -18.16 0.42 15.72
N GLY A 242 -18.34 -0.60 16.54
CA GLY A 242 -18.63 -1.96 16.13
C GLY A 242 -19.70 -2.59 17.01
N VAL A 243 -20.57 -3.39 16.40
CA VAL A 243 -21.59 -4.19 17.08
C VAL A 243 -21.56 -5.60 16.50
N GLN A 244 -21.54 -6.60 17.37
CA GLN A 244 -21.70 -7.99 16.99
C GLN A 244 -22.93 -8.57 17.67
N TRP A 245 -23.83 -9.15 16.89
CA TRP A 245 -25.12 -9.64 17.34
C TRP A 245 -25.39 -11.06 16.83
N ASP A 246 -25.67 -11.98 17.74
CA ASP A 246 -26.27 -13.27 17.39
C ASP A 246 -27.77 -13.09 17.22
N ALA A 247 -28.17 -12.73 16.00
CA ALA A 247 -29.56 -12.50 15.64
C ALA A 247 -30.41 -13.77 15.72
N ALA A 248 -29.79 -14.93 15.52
CA ALA A 248 -30.36 -16.26 15.76
C ALA A 248 -29.24 -17.24 16.14
N GLU A 249 -29.60 -18.47 16.55
CA GLU A 249 -28.63 -19.51 16.94
C GLU A 249 -27.57 -19.83 15.86
N ARG A 250 -27.91 -19.59 14.60
CA ARG A 250 -27.05 -19.86 13.44
C ARG A 250 -26.72 -18.63 12.62
N LEU A 251 -27.10 -17.43 13.09
CA LEU A 251 -26.88 -16.18 12.37
C LEU A 251 -26.16 -15.16 13.25
N THR A 252 -24.92 -14.86 12.87
CA THR A 252 -24.13 -13.80 13.49
C THR A 252 -24.00 -12.63 12.53
N LEU A 253 -24.27 -11.43 13.03
CA LEU A 253 -24.14 -10.17 12.31
C LEU A 253 -23.04 -9.34 12.98
N THR A 254 -22.07 -8.87 12.20
CA THR A 254 -21.04 -7.91 12.64
C THR A 254 -21.17 -6.64 11.81
N LEU A 255 -21.51 -5.53 12.44
CA LEU A 255 -21.58 -4.21 11.83
C LEU A 255 -20.45 -3.35 12.38
N LYS A 256 -19.63 -2.78 11.50
CA LYS A 256 -18.60 -1.79 11.86
C LYS A 256 -18.78 -0.52 11.04
N GLY A 257 -18.58 0.63 11.66
CA GLY A 257 -18.60 1.94 11.03
C GLY A 257 -17.42 2.78 11.47
N GLU A 258 -16.84 3.53 10.55
CA GLU A 258 -15.71 4.41 10.78
C GLU A 258 -15.93 5.78 10.15
N TRP A 259 -15.52 6.81 10.88
CA TRP A 259 -15.41 8.18 10.42
C TRP A 259 -13.96 8.64 10.61
N ASN A 260 -13.37 9.21 9.57
CA ASN A 260 -12.01 9.71 9.58
C ASN A 260 -11.96 11.11 8.95
N ARG A 261 -11.33 12.06 9.64
CA ARG A 261 -11.07 13.42 9.15
C ARG A 261 -9.60 13.76 9.34
N SER A 262 -8.95 14.16 8.25
CA SER A 262 -7.57 14.66 8.24
C SER A 262 -7.51 16.05 7.61
N ASP A 263 -6.88 16.99 8.29
CA ASP A 263 -6.61 18.36 7.84
C ASP A 263 -5.11 18.63 8.01
N GLY A 264 -4.46 19.33 7.09
CA GLY A 264 -3.06 19.72 7.25
C GLY A 264 -2.47 20.41 6.04
N ASP A 265 -1.15 20.47 5.97
CA ASP A 265 -0.40 21.16 4.92
C ASP A 265 -0.45 20.43 3.57
N GLY A 266 0.00 21.10 2.51
CA GLY A 266 0.29 20.47 1.23
C GLY A 266 1.52 19.54 1.31
N ALA A 267 1.93 19.01 0.16
CA ALA A 267 3.08 18.12 0.08
C ALA A 267 4.39 18.85 0.43
N PRO A 268 5.18 18.36 1.42
CA PRO A 268 6.52 18.88 1.68
C PRO A 268 7.46 18.42 0.56
N THR A 269 7.72 19.29 -0.40
CA THR A 269 8.39 18.90 -1.66
C THR A 269 9.78 19.48 -1.80
N HIS A 270 10.71 18.62 -2.23
CA HIS A 270 12.08 18.94 -2.56
C HIS A 270 12.24 19.14 -4.06
N ASN A 271 13.15 20.04 -4.44
CA ASN A 271 13.55 20.25 -5.81
C ASN A 271 15.05 19.90 -5.98
N ASN A 272 15.31 18.80 -6.68
CA ASN A 272 16.66 18.25 -6.91
C ASN A 272 17.52 19.11 -7.84
N GLY A 273 16.93 20.07 -8.56
CA GLY A 273 17.66 21.06 -9.35
C GLY A 273 18.17 22.22 -8.51
N GLN A 274 17.48 22.55 -7.42
CA GLN A 274 17.83 23.65 -6.52
C GLN A 274 18.68 23.21 -5.33
N ASN A 275 18.47 21.99 -4.85
CA ASN A 275 19.11 21.45 -3.65
C ASN A 275 19.79 20.11 -3.95
N ALA A 276 20.75 19.74 -3.10
CA ALA A 276 21.35 18.42 -3.18
C ALA A 276 20.34 17.33 -2.79
N ARG A 277 20.23 16.30 -3.62
CA ARG A 277 19.26 15.19 -3.48
C ARG A 277 19.35 14.43 -2.15
N ASP A 278 20.51 14.43 -1.51
CA ASP A 278 20.77 13.74 -0.25
C ASP A 278 20.47 14.61 0.98
N ARG A 279 19.69 15.69 0.82
CA ARG A 279 19.26 16.57 1.90
C ARG A 279 17.74 16.73 1.98
N PHE A 280 17.28 17.11 3.18
CA PHE A 280 15.88 17.40 3.47
C PHE A 280 15.49 18.87 3.19
N ASP A 281 16.32 19.60 2.42
CA ASP A 281 16.09 21.02 2.13
C ASP A 281 14.86 21.21 1.24
N LEU A 282 14.00 22.16 1.59
CA LEU A 282 12.87 22.59 0.76
C LEU A 282 12.66 24.09 0.89
N ALA A 283 12.08 24.71 -0.15
CA ALA A 283 11.97 26.16 -0.27
C ALA A 283 10.67 26.59 -0.97
N ILE A 284 9.55 25.93 -0.66
CA ILE A 284 8.29 26.14 -1.37
C ILE A 284 7.63 27.47 -0.94
N ASN A 285 6.98 28.16 -1.89
CA ASN A 285 6.35 29.46 -1.60
C ASN A 285 4.83 29.37 -1.37
N GLU A 286 4.24 28.22 -1.62
CA GLU A 286 2.84 27.89 -1.32
C GLU A 286 2.83 26.62 -0.45
N GLU A 287 2.62 26.79 0.85
CA GLU A 287 2.53 25.64 1.79
C GLU A 287 1.36 24.72 1.43
N GLY A 288 0.32 25.29 0.84
CA GLY A 288 -0.85 24.55 0.42
C GLY A 288 -1.62 23.95 1.60
N TYR A 289 -2.46 22.96 1.31
CA TYR A 289 -3.23 22.26 2.31
C TYR A 289 -3.72 20.90 1.78
N HIS A 290 -4.16 20.04 2.69
CA HIS A 290 -5.08 18.96 2.40
C HIS A 290 -6.24 18.95 3.41
N HIS A 291 -7.42 18.59 2.91
CA HIS A 291 -8.60 18.29 3.72
C HIS A 291 -9.22 17.00 3.18
N SER A 292 -9.31 15.98 4.03
CA SER A 292 -9.93 14.71 3.67
C SER A 292 -10.95 14.24 4.70
N LEU A 293 -12.01 13.63 4.19
CA LEU A 293 -13.10 13.08 4.99
C LEU A 293 -13.49 11.71 4.43
N ALA A 294 -13.26 10.65 5.22
CA ALA A 294 -13.68 9.30 4.88
C ALA A 294 -14.79 8.83 5.83
N ARG A 295 -15.81 8.19 5.27
CA ARG A 295 -16.82 7.44 6.00
C ARG A 295 -16.87 6.04 5.43
N PHE A 296 -16.80 5.04 6.29
CA PHE A 296 -16.75 3.64 5.92
C PHE A 296 -17.72 2.83 6.78
N GLY A 297 -18.37 1.85 6.17
CA GLY A 297 -19.26 0.93 6.87
C GLY A 297 -19.18 -0.47 6.26
N VAL A 298 -19.19 -1.49 7.10
CA VAL A 298 -19.23 -2.89 6.70
C VAL A 298 -20.23 -3.66 7.56
N LEU A 299 -21.08 -4.43 6.90
CA LEU A 299 -21.92 -5.45 7.52
C LEU A 299 -21.43 -6.82 7.03
N ARG A 300 -21.00 -7.66 7.96
CA ARG A 300 -20.73 -9.07 7.73
C ARG A 300 -21.85 -9.91 8.36
N ALA A 301 -22.51 -10.74 7.56
CA ALA A 301 -23.51 -11.69 8.02
C ALA A 301 -23.01 -13.11 7.77
N GLU A 302 -23.01 -13.94 8.81
CA GLU A 302 -22.57 -15.33 8.74
C GLU A 302 -23.71 -16.24 9.17
N TYR A 303 -24.13 -17.12 8.26
CA TYR A 303 -25.19 -18.09 8.50
C TYR A 303 -24.68 -19.53 8.38
N GLU A 304 -24.77 -20.28 9.47
CA GLU A 304 -24.41 -21.70 9.52
C GLU A 304 -25.59 -22.55 9.03
N THR A 305 -25.42 -23.24 7.90
CA THR A 305 -26.48 -24.07 7.29
C THR A 305 -26.55 -25.48 7.86
N GLY A 306 -25.52 -25.89 8.62
CA GLY A 306 -25.28 -27.26 9.08
C GLY A 306 -24.41 -28.08 8.12
N ALA A 307 -24.52 -27.86 6.81
CA ALA A 307 -23.65 -28.49 5.80
C ALA A 307 -22.42 -27.63 5.44
N GLY A 308 -22.55 -26.31 5.60
CA GLY A 308 -21.52 -25.31 5.33
C GLY A 308 -21.96 -23.94 5.85
N ARG A 309 -21.31 -22.88 5.39
CA ARG A 309 -21.55 -21.50 5.84
C ARG A 309 -21.83 -20.57 4.67
N ILE A 310 -22.87 -19.76 4.78
CA ILE A 310 -23.13 -18.62 3.89
C ILE A 310 -22.56 -17.37 4.55
N VAL A 311 -21.77 -16.60 3.82
CA VAL A 311 -21.20 -15.32 4.28
C VAL A 311 -21.60 -14.23 3.31
N ASN A 312 -22.15 -13.13 3.85
CA ASN A 312 -22.35 -11.90 3.12
C ASN A 312 -21.47 -10.79 3.70
N VAL A 313 -20.75 -10.06 2.86
CA VAL A 313 -20.02 -8.86 3.23
C VAL A 313 -20.56 -7.70 2.38
N ALA A 314 -21.31 -6.81 3.01
CA ALA A 314 -21.81 -5.59 2.41
C ALA A 314 -20.97 -4.41 2.88
N GLY A 315 -20.37 -3.67 1.95
CA GLY A 315 -19.51 -2.52 2.24
C GLY A 315 -20.03 -1.23 1.62
N TRP A 316 -19.85 -0.10 2.30
CA TRP A 316 -20.08 1.24 1.77
C TRP A 316 -18.93 2.16 2.17
N ARG A 317 -18.53 3.06 1.26
CA ARG A 317 -17.53 4.07 1.54
C ARG A 317 -17.84 5.36 0.80
N LYS A 318 -17.64 6.50 1.48
CA LYS A 318 -17.61 7.83 0.88
C LYS A 318 -16.33 8.55 1.27
N TYR A 319 -15.65 9.14 0.30
CA TYR A 319 -14.38 9.83 0.48
C TYR A 319 -14.36 11.14 -0.28
N ASP A 320 -14.04 12.21 0.41
CA ASP A 320 -13.84 13.53 -0.17
C ASP A 320 -12.42 14.00 0.18
N LEU A 321 -11.69 14.51 -0.81
CA LEU A 321 -10.35 15.07 -0.66
C LEU A 321 -10.29 16.41 -1.40
N ARG A 322 -9.72 17.43 -0.76
CA ARG A 322 -9.35 18.70 -1.37
C ARG A 322 -7.92 19.03 -1.02
N THR A 323 -7.15 19.52 -1.98
CA THR A 323 -5.75 19.83 -1.76
C THR A 323 -5.35 21.10 -2.49
N ARG A 324 -4.30 21.75 -2.00
CA ARG A 324 -3.44 22.69 -2.72
C ARG A 324 -2.00 22.26 -2.55
N ASN A 325 -1.23 22.26 -3.63
CA ASN A 325 0.21 21.98 -3.60
C ASN A 325 0.99 23.00 -4.43
N ASP A 326 2.20 23.30 -3.95
CA ASP A 326 3.27 23.87 -4.77
C ASP A 326 3.91 22.76 -5.61
N ILE A 327 3.64 22.77 -6.92
CA ILE A 327 4.15 21.75 -7.84
C ILE A 327 5.53 22.12 -8.36
N ASP A 328 5.91 23.41 -8.34
CA ASP A 328 7.23 23.83 -8.78
C ASP A 328 8.33 23.66 -7.73
N SER A 329 7.92 23.46 -6.47
CA SER A 329 8.80 23.11 -5.36
C SER A 329 9.92 24.13 -5.17
N SER A 330 9.62 25.41 -5.42
CA SER A 330 10.61 26.47 -5.51
C SER A 330 10.13 27.75 -4.82
N PRO A 331 11.04 28.72 -4.56
CA PRO A 331 10.64 29.99 -3.96
C PRO A 331 9.93 30.91 -4.96
N LEU A 332 9.85 30.54 -6.25
CA LEU A 332 9.24 31.33 -7.32
C LEU A 332 7.78 30.92 -7.53
N THR A 333 6.89 31.85 -7.86
CA THR A 333 5.48 31.52 -8.13
C THR A 333 5.34 31.08 -9.58
N ILE A 334 5.43 29.78 -9.85
CA ILE A 334 5.40 29.24 -11.22
C ILE A 334 4.19 28.34 -11.43
N PHE A 335 4.01 27.34 -10.57
CA PHE A 335 2.94 26.35 -10.71
C PHE A 335 2.43 25.83 -9.37
N HIS A 336 1.21 26.26 -9.03
CA HIS A 336 0.43 25.66 -7.94
C HIS A 336 -0.79 24.93 -8.48
N SER A 337 -1.27 23.92 -7.77
CA SER A 337 -2.45 23.18 -8.19
C SER A 337 -3.42 22.88 -7.05
N ASP A 338 -4.70 23.19 -7.30
CA ASP A 338 -5.79 22.73 -6.47
C ASP A 338 -6.39 21.46 -7.08
N THR A 339 -6.67 20.45 -6.24
CA THR A 339 -7.40 19.26 -6.68
C THR A 339 -8.55 18.96 -5.75
N ARG A 340 -9.63 18.39 -6.30
CA ARG A 340 -10.72 17.81 -5.51
C ARG A 340 -11.07 16.44 -6.07
N THR A 341 -11.07 15.46 -5.18
CA THR A 341 -11.56 14.10 -5.45
C THR A 341 -12.79 13.85 -4.61
N ALA A 342 -13.86 13.37 -5.24
CA ALA A 342 -15.09 12.94 -4.57
C ALA A 342 -15.41 11.52 -5.01
N GLN A 343 -15.57 10.61 -4.06
CA GLN A 343 -15.78 9.19 -4.34
C GLN A 343 -16.86 8.61 -3.44
N GLU A 344 -17.70 7.76 -4.02
CA GLU A 344 -18.66 6.94 -3.30
C GLU A 344 -18.65 5.53 -3.91
N GLN A 345 -18.69 4.50 -3.07
CA GLN A 345 -18.81 3.11 -3.49
C GLN A 345 -19.74 2.32 -2.57
N TRP A 346 -20.30 1.27 -3.13
CA TRP A 346 -20.83 0.15 -2.36
C TRP A 346 -20.42 -1.17 -3.00
N SER A 347 -20.40 -2.22 -2.19
CA SER A 347 -20.10 -3.58 -2.65
C SER A 347 -20.91 -4.60 -1.87
N ASN A 348 -21.19 -5.74 -2.50
CA ASN A 348 -21.76 -6.89 -1.84
C ASN A 348 -21.10 -8.18 -2.32
N ASP A 349 -20.54 -8.93 -1.39
CA ASP A 349 -19.89 -10.21 -1.64
C ASP A 349 -20.66 -11.31 -0.92
N LEU A 350 -21.32 -12.18 -1.65
CA LEU A 350 -22.09 -13.30 -1.12
C LEU A 350 -21.44 -14.60 -1.54
N TYR A 351 -21.07 -15.44 -0.58
CA TYR A 351 -20.48 -16.74 -0.88
C TYR A 351 -20.86 -17.84 0.10
N TYR A 352 -20.77 -19.06 -0.41
CA TYR A 352 -20.97 -20.28 0.33
C TYR A 352 -19.64 -21.04 0.42
N THR A 353 -19.33 -21.53 1.61
CA THR A 353 -18.19 -22.39 1.87
C THR A 353 -18.65 -23.71 2.47
N GLN A 354 -18.09 -24.82 2.00
CA GLN A 354 -18.38 -26.16 2.49
C GLN A 354 -17.13 -27.01 2.52
N SER A 355 -16.92 -27.72 3.64
CA SER A 355 -15.85 -28.70 3.79
C SER A 355 -16.47 -30.10 3.83
N LEU A 356 -16.10 -30.93 2.86
CA LEU A 356 -16.47 -32.34 2.73
C LEU A 356 -15.21 -33.21 2.91
N SER A 357 -15.39 -34.53 3.02
CA SER A 357 -14.25 -35.44 3.07
C SER A 357 -13.42 -35.32 1.78
N GLY A 358 -12.20 -34.81 1.91
CA GLY A 358 -11.26 -34.62 0.79
C GLY A 358 -11.61 -33.50 -0.19
N LEU A 359 -12.57 -32.64 0.13
CA LEU A 359 -13.00 -31.57 -0.78
C LEU A 359 -13.45 -30.32 0.00
N ASP A 360 -12.77 -29.19 -0.19
CA ASP A 360 -13.24 -27.88 0.26
C ASP A 360 -13.74 -27.08 -0.94
N LEU A 361 -14.97 -26.58 -0.86
CA LEU A 361 -15.61 -25.79 -1.91
C LEU A 361 -15.90 -24.38 -1.42
N THR A 362 -15.65 -23.41 -2.28
CA THR A 362 -16.15 -22.04 -2.14
C THR A 362 -16.76 -21.59 -3.47
N ALA A 363 -17.94 -20.99 -3.42
CA ALA A 363 -18.56 -20.37 -4.59
C ALA A 363 -19.28 -19.09 -4.17
N GLY A 364 -19.26 -18.06 -5.02
CA GLY A 364 -19.88 -16.80 -4.69
C GLY A 364 -20.09 -15.85 -5.86
N ALA A 365 -20.75 -14.75 -5.55
CA ALA A 365 -21.04 -13.64 -6.43
C ALA A 365 -20.60 -12.32 -5.78
N TYR A 366 -20.10 -11.40 -6.59
CA TYR A 366 -19.66 -10.08 -6.15
C TYR A 366 -20.28 -9.00 -7.01
N LEU A 367 -20.79 -7.95 -6.36
CA LEU A 367 -21.31 -6.74 -6.98
C LEU A 367 -20.54 -5.53 -6.46
N PHE A 368 -20.20 -4.61 -7.35
CA PHE A 368 -19.53 -3.37 -7.02
C PHE A 368 -20.06 -2.21 -7.86
N HIS A 369 -20.27 -1.08 -7.22
CA HIS A 369 -20.62 0.18 -7.86
C HIS A 369 -19.78 1.30 -7.27
N GLN A 370 -19.30 2.18 -8.14
CA GLN A 370 -18.53 3.33 -7.74
C GLN A 370 -18.83 4.55 -8.60
N ARG A 371 -18.77 5.71 -7.97
CA ARG A 371 -18.70 7.00 -8.64
C ARG A 371 -17.45 7.73 -8.19
N ILE A 372 -16.69 8.22 -9.16
CA ILE A 372 -15.51 9.04 -8.95
C ILE A 372 -15.74 10.38 -9.64
N GLY A 373 -15.43 11.47 -8.94
CA GLY A 373 -15.23 12.79 -9.51
C GLY A 373 -13.83 13.26 -9.19
N TYR A 374 -13.18 13.85 -10.19
CA TYR A 374 -11.87 14.47 -10.07
C TYR A 374 -11.93 15.85 -10.76
N GLU A 375 -11.42 16.87 -10.11
CA GLU A 375 -11.16 18.16 -10.73
C GLU A 375 -9.78 18.68 -10.37
N GLU A 376 -9.23 19.47 -11.27
CA GLU A 376 -7.92 20.08 -11.15
C GLU A 376 -7.99 21.53 -11.63
N VAL A 377 -7.42 22.41 -10.82
CA VAL A 377 -7.12 23.78 -11.18
C VAL A 377 -5.61 23.94 -11.18
N ARG A 378 -5.06 24.48 -12.27
CA ARG A 378 -3.63 24.79 -12.38
C ARG A 378 -3.45 26.30 -12.42
N TYR A 379 -2.71 26.83 -11.46
CA TYR A 379 -2.28 28.21 -11.42
C TYR A 379 -0.92 28.32 -12.08
N LEU A 380 -0.94 28.52 -13.39
CA LEU A 380 0.20 28.84 -14.24
C LEU A 380 0.02 30.28 -14.74
N ALA A 381 0.79 30.70 -15.75
CA ALA A 381 0.60 31.99 -16.43
C ALA A 381 -0.86 32.24 -16.87
N ALA A 382 -1.60 31.19 -17.22
CA ALA A 382 -3.05 31.22 -17.37
C ALA A 382 -3.69 30.10 -16.54
N THR A 383 -4.70 30.45 -15.73
CA THR A 383 -5.40 29.47 -14.90
C THR A 383 -6.13 28.44 -15.76
N GLN A 384 -5.86 27.16 -15.50
CA GLN A 384 -6.44 26.04 -16.24
C GLN A 384 -7.45 25.30 -15.36
N PHE A 385 -8.57 24.88 -15.93
CA PHE A 385 -9.61 24.09 -15.25
C PHE A 385 -9.91 22.84 -16.06
N GLY A 386 -10.14 21.71 -15.39
CA GLY A 386 -10.58 20.46 -16.02
C GLY A 386 -10.75 19.31 -15.02
N GLY A 387 -10.83 18.09 -15.53
CA GLY A 387 -11.04 16.88 -14.75
C GLY A 387 -12.07 15.95 -15.38
N GLY A 388 -12.75 15.15 -14.57
CA GLY A 388 -13.90 14.38 -15.05
C GLY A 388 -14.58 13.53 -14.00
N ARG A 389 -15.56 12.76 -14.45
CA ARG A 389 -16.35 11.84 -13.63
C ARG A 389 -16.41 10.46 -14.26
N ILE A 390 -16.33 9.43 -13.44
CA ILE A 390 -16.52 8.02 -13.84
C ILE A 390 -17.63 7.41 -12.99
N ARG A 391 -18.51 6.66 -13.66
CA ARG A 391 -19.34 5.63 -13.01
C ARG A 391 -18.78 4.27 -13.40
N HIS A 392 -18.60 3.39 -12.43
CA HIS A 392 -18.06 2.04 -12.61
C HIS A 392 -19.03 1.04 -11.97
N ASP A 393 -19.50 0.11 -12.78
CA ASP A 393 -20.37 -0.99 -12.37
C ASP A 393 -19.66 -2.32 -12.68
N GLN A 394 -19.71 -3.26 -11.75
CA GLN A 394 -19.03 -4.55 -11.86
C GLN A 394 -19.88 -5.66 -11.24
N ALA A 395 -19.93 -6.79 -11.95
CA ALA A 395 -20.57 -8.02 -11.51
C ALA A 395 -19.68 -9.22 -11.79
N GLU A 396 -19.55 -10.11 -10.81
CA GLU A 396 -18.61 -11.23 -10.88
C GLU A 396 -19.20 -12.51 -10.28
N LEU A 397 -18.78 -13.65 -10.83
CA LEU A 397 -19.07 -14.99 -10.33
C LEU A 397 -17.75 -15.72 -10.15
N TYR A 398 -17.59 -16.43 -9.04
CA TYR A 398 -16.36 -17.17 -8.77
C TYR A 398 -16.61 -18.48 -8.04
N GLY A 399 -15.67 -19.39 -8.21
CA GLY A 399 -15.63 -20.65 -7.48
C GLY A 399 -14.20 -21.16 -7.33
N GLN A 400 -13.96 -21.89 -6.24
CA GLN A 400 -12.70 -22.57 -5.95
C GLN A 400 -12.99 -23.91 -5.27
N ALA A 401 -12.24 -24.93 -5.68
CA ALA A 401 -12.21 -26.25 -5.06
C ALA A 401 -10.79 -26.59 -4.62
N VAL A 402 -10.63 -27.09 -3.41
CA VAL A 402 -9.39 -27.73 -2.92
C VAL A 402 -9.69 -29.22 -2.78
N ILE A 403 -9.08 -30.02 -3.64
CA ILE A 403 -9.34 -31.44 -3.81
C ILE A 403 -8.15 -32.23 -3.24
N ALA A 404 -8.38 -33.08 -2.25
CA ALA A 404 -7.37 -34.02 -1.78
C ALA A 404 -7.25 -35.17 -2.79
N LEU A 405 -6.16 -35.17 -3.57
CA LEU A 405 -5.84 -36.26 -4.50
C LEU A 405 -5.29 -37.48 -3.74
N THR A 406 -4.53 -37.22 -2.68
CA THR A 406 -4.06 -38.18 -1.68
C THR A 406 -4.05 -37.47 -0.31
N PRO A 407 -3.77 -38.16 0.82
CA PRO A 407 -3.66 -37.50 2.13
C PRO A 407 -2.63 -36.36 2.18
N GLY A 408 -1.55 -36.45 1.39
CA GLY A 408 -0.50 -35.44 1.34
C GLY A 408 -0.53 -34.53 0.11
N LEU A 409 -1.36 -34.79 -0.91
CA LEU A 409 -1.37 -34.04 -2.16
C LEU A 409 -2.74 -33.41 -2.41
N LYS A 410 -2.78 -32.08 -2.55
CA LYS A 410 -3.98 -31.29 -2.80
C LYS A 410 -3.88 -30.53 -4.12
N LEU A 411 -4.98 -30.49 -4.86
CA LEU A 411 -5.16 -29.66 -6.04
C LEU A 411 -6.14 -28.53 -5.73
N THR A 412 -5.68 -27.29 -5.85
CA THR A 412 -6.54 -26.11 -5.81
C THR A 412 -6.85 -25.67 -7.24
N ALA A 413 -8.11 -25.67 -7.61
CA ALA A 413 -8.59 -25.18 -8.90
C ALA A 413 -9.66 -24.11 -8.67
N GLY A 414 -9.53 -22.97 -9.34
CA GLY A 414 -10.46 -21.87 -9.19
C GLY A 414 -10.64 -21.07 -10.47
N LEU A 415 -11.80 -20.43 -10.58
CA LEU A 415 -12.18 -19.60 -11.71
C LEU A 415 -13.01 -18.43 -11.24
N ARG A 416 -12.75 -17.24 -11.79
CA ARG A 416 -13.61 -16.06 -11.64
C ARG A 416 -13.89 -15.45 -13.00
N TRP A 417 -15.16 -15.26 -13.29
CA TRP A 417 -15.63 -14.44 -14.41
C TRP A 417 -16.09 -13.09 -13.89
N SER A 418 -15.80 -12.05 -14.67
CA SER A 418 -16.17 -10.69 -14.32
C SER A 418 -16.60 -9.89 -15.54
N HIS A 419 -17.60 -9.05 -15.33
CA HIS A 419 -18.10 -8.07 -16.28
C HIS A 419 -18.05 -6.68 -15.66
N GLU A 420 -17.47 -5.73 -16.37
CA GLU A 420 -17.33 -4.35 -15.91
C GLU A 420 -17.77 -3.37 -16.97
N GLU A 421 -18.37 -2.27 -16.53
CA GLU A 421 -18.73 -1.14 -17.37
C GLU A 421 -18.26 0.16 -16.71
N LYS A 422 -17.60 1.03 -17.49
CA LYS A 422 -17.25 2.38 -17.06
C LYS A 422 -17.81 3.42 -18.02
N GLN A 423 -18.47 4.42 -17.45
CA GLN A 423 -18.98 5.59 -18.15
C GLN A 423 -18.19 6.81 -17.71
N ALA A 424 -17.52 7.48 -18.64
CA ALA A 424 -16.69 8.63 -18.39
C ALA A 424 -17.26 9.91 -18.98
N ARG A 425 -17.11 11.02 -18.25
CA ARG A 425 -17.38 12.38 -18.71
C ARG A 425 -16.17 13.24 -18.36
N ILE A 426 -15.36 13.58 -19.35
CA ILE A 426 -14.05 14.21 -19.16
C ILE A 426 -14.00 15.59 -19.81
N THR A 427 -13.37 16.52 -19.11
CA THR A 427 -13.00 17.86 -19.58
C THR A 427 -11.49 18.00 -19.50
N TYR A 428 -10.86 18.40 -20.60
CA TYR A 428 -9.41 18.62 -20.62
C TYR A 428 -8.98 19.79 -19.71
N VAL A 429 -7.87 19.64 -19.01
CA VAL A 429 -7.33 20.68 -18.12
C VAL A 429 -6.63 21.75 -18.98
N ARG A 430 -7.30 22.88 -19.19
CA ARG A 430 -6.87 23.95 -20.13
C ARG A 430 -7.34 25.33 -19.66
N PRO A 431 -6.74 26.44 -20.14
CA PRO A 431 -7.23 27.78 -19.86
C PRO A 431 -8.69 27.97 -20.27
N ARG A 432 -9.55 28.38 -19.33
CA ARG A 432 -10.99 28.63 -19.54
C ARG A 432 -11.58 29.41 -18.37
N ALA A 433 -12.83 29.84 -18.50
CA ALA A 433 -13.59 30.36 -17.36
C ALA A 433 -13.77 29.28 -16.28
N ALA A 434 -13.82 29.69 -15.02
CA ALA A 434 -13.94 28.78 -13.89
C ALA A 434 -15.12 27.81 -14.06
N CYS A 435 -14.85 26.52 -13.85
CA CYS A 435 -15.83 25.46 -13.89
C CYS A 435 -15.41 24.32 -12.96
N SER A 436 -16.33 23.41 -12.64
CA SER A 436 -16.10 22.24 -11.80
C SER A 436 -16.47 20.96 -12.55
N ALA A 437 -15.50 20.05 -12.65
CA ALA A 437 -15.75 18.73 -13.25
C ALA A 437 -16.53 17.82 -12.28
N VAL A 438 -16.30 17.97 -10.97
CA VAL A 438 -17.00 17.23 -9.91
C VAL A 438 -18.47 17.63 -9.85
N ASP A 439 -18.76 18.94 -9.85
CA ASP A 439 -20.13 19.46 -9.78
C ASP A 439 -20.81 19.45 -11.17
N GLY A 440 -20.05 19.16 -12.23
CA GLY A 440 -20.57 18.91 -13.59
C GLY A 440 -20.89 20.17 -14.38
N THR A 441 -20.24 21.29 -14.06
CA THR A 441 -20.42 22.59 -14.75
C THR A 441 -19.42 22.82 -15.88
N CYS A 442 -18.36 22.02 -15.97
CA CYS A 442 -17.41 22.09 -17.08
C CYS A 442 -18.00 21.57 -18.41
N PRO A 443 -17.64 22.18 -19.56
CA PRO A 443 -18.10 21.72 -20.87
C PRO A 443 -17.39 20.43 -21.28
N LEU A 444 -18.18 19.43 -21.73
CA LEU A 444 -17.70 18.10 -22.16
C LEU A 444 -17.55 17.98 -23.69
N SER A 445 -17.88 19.02 -24.45
CA SER A 445 -17.87 19.00 -25.92
C SER A 445 -17.70 20.42 -26.47
N GLY A 446 -17.61 20.52 -27.80
CA GLY A 446 -17.30 21.78 -28.47
C GLY A 446 -15.83 22.15 -28.34
N LYS A 447 -15.52 23.42 -28.62
CA LYS A 447 -14.15 23.93 -28.69
C LYS A 447 -13.77 24.74 -27.45
N ASN A 448 -12.48 24.70 -27.12
CA ASN A 448 -11.89 25.51 -26.06
C ASN A 448 -12.03 27.00 -26.43
N PRO A 449 -12.67 27.83 -25.58
CA PRO A 449 -12.81 29.27 -25.85
C PRO A 449 -11.47 30.01 -25.98
N ALA A 450 -10.42 29.56 -25.30
CA ALA A 450 -9.09 30.16 -25.36
C ALA A 450 -8.26 29.67 -26.57
N ASN A 451 -8.62 28.52 -27.17
CA ASN A 451 -7.99 27.99 -28.37
C ASN A 451 -9.01 27.14 -29.17
N PRO A 452 -9.70 27.73 -30.16
CA PRO A 452 -10.75 27.03 -30.90
C PRO A 452 -10.29 25.80 -31.71
N ALA A 453 -8.99 25.59 -31.88
CA ALA A 453 -8.46 24.38 -32.51
C ALA A 453 -8.69 23.13 -31.62
N GLU A 454 -8.79 23.32 -30.31
CA GLU A 454 -8.84 22.22 -29.33
C GLU A 454 -10.27 21.91 -28.89
N ASN A 455 -10.57 20.63 -28.67
CA ASN A 455 -11.84 20.23 -28.08
C ASN A 455 -11.86 20.49 -26.57
N ASN A 456 -13.05 20.57 -25.97
CA ASN A 456 -13.19 20.73 -24.53
C ASN A 456 -13.02 19.42 -23.74
N GLY A 457 -13.35 18.28 -24.34
CA GLY A 457 -13.43 17.00 -23.67
C GLY A 457 -14.31 16.02 -24.44
N PHE A 458 -14.78 14.98 -23.76
CA PHE A 458 -15.62 13.94 -24.34
C PHE A 458 -16.49 13.24 -23.27
N ALA A 459 -17.47 12.47 -23.74
CA ALA A 459 -18.17 11.47 -22.94
C ALA A 459 -18.10 10.13 -23.67
N ASP A 460 -17.84 9.05 -22.92
CA ASP A 460 -17.69 7.71 -23.49
C ASP A 460 -18.18 6.64 -22.51
N LYS A 461 -18.49 5.46 -23.02
CA LYS A 461 -18.94 4.29 -22.26
C LYS A 461 -18.30 3.04 -22.84
N ARG A 462 -17.70 2.21 -21.98
CA ARG A 462 -17.05 0.98 -22.41
C ARG A 462 -17.21 -0.12 -21.38
N SER A 463 -17.24 -1.36 -21.86
CA SER A 463 -17.28 -2.55 -21.03
C SER A 463 -16.15 -3.51 -21.35
N TRP A 464 -15.78 -4.30 -20.34
CA TRP A 464 -14.75 -5.32 -20.41
C TRP A 464 -15.25 -6.60 -19.74
N ASN A 465 -14.77 -7.74 -20.25
CA ASN A 465 -15.00 -9.04 -19.64
C ASN A 465 -13.66 -9.69 -19.35
N SER A 466 -13.61 -10.45 -18.26
CA SER A 466 -12.38 -11.03 -17.76
C SER A 466 -12.63 -12.45 -17.25
N LEU A 467 -11.59 -13.27 -17.34
CA LEU A 467 -11.56 -14.62 -16.80
C LEU A 467 -10.23 -14.83 -16.08
N SER A 468 -10.30 -15.07 -14.77
CA SER A 468 -9.14 -15.27 -13.90
C SER A 468 -9.12 -16.72 -13.40
N PRO A 469 -8.38 -17.62 -14.06
CA PRO A 469 -8.14 -18.98 -13.57
C PRO A 469 -7.02 -19.05 -12.53
N ARG A 470 -7.07 -20.10 -11.70
CA ARG A 470 -6.01 -20.52 -10.77
C ARG A 470 -5.93 -22.04 -10.75
N LEU A 471 -4.70 -22.58 -10.82
CA LEU A 471 -4.43 -23.99 -10.66
C LEU A 471 -3.15 -24.18 -9.84
N VAL A 472 -3.22 -24.84 -8.69
CA VAL A 472 -2.07 -25.04 -7.79
C VAL A 472 -2.06 -26.45 -7.23
N LEU A 473 -0.93 -27.13 -7.31
CA LEU A 473 -0.67 -28.38 -6.61
C LEU A 473 0.12 -28.08 -5.32
N GLY A 474 -0.40 -28.55 -4.20
CA GLY A 474 0.26 -28.48 -2.89
C GLY A 474 0.56 -29.87 -2.37
N TRP A 475 1.80 -30.11 -1.93
CA TRP A 475 2.28 -31.40 -1.43
C TRP A 475 2.86 -31.25 -0.02
N GLN A 476 2.19 -31.86 0.94
CA GLN A 476 2.70 -32.11 2.28
C GLN A 476 3.67 -33.31 2.20
N ALA A 477 4.97 -33.02 2.04
CA ALA A 477 6.00 -34.04 1.93
C ALA A 477 6.31 -34.70 3.29
N ALA A 478 6.19 -33.94 4.37
CA ALA A 478 6.27 -34.36 5.77
C ALA A 478 5.51 -33.35 6.65
N ASP A 479 5.26 -33.63 7.93
CA ASP A 479 4.54 -32.70 8.84
C ASP A 479 5.20 -31.30 8.94
N ASN A 480 6.47 -31.24 8.60
CA ASN A 480 7.31 -30.06 8.72
C ASN A 480 7.85 -29.58 7.36
N ALA A 481 7.39 -30.15 6.24
CA ALA A 481 7.80 -29.79 4.90
C ALA A 481 6.62 -29.76 3.92
N TYR A 482 6.37 -28.59 3.35
CA TYR A 482 5.32 -28.35 2.38
C TYR A 482 5.91 -27.74 1.10
N ALA A 483 5.54 -28.26 -0.06
CA ALA A 483 5.94 -27.74 -1.36
C ALA A 483 4.69 -27.45 -2.20
N TRP A 484 4.77 -26.47 -3.09
CA TRP A 484 3.66 -26.15 -3.97
C TRP A 484 4.17 -25.60 -5.31
N ALA A 485 3.38 -25.78 -6.35
CA ALA A 485 3.62 -25.15 -7.64
C ALA A 485 2.28 -24.88 -8.33
N GLY A 486 2.19 -23.77 -9.06
CA GLY A 486 0.93 -23.40 -9.70
C GLY A 486 1.04 -22.26 -10.67
N TRP A 487 -0.10 -22.00 -11.29
CA TRP A 487 -0.34 -20.91 -12.21
C TRP A 487 -1.55 -20.11 -11.75
N SER A 488 -1.44 -18.78 -11.78
CA SER A 488 -2.55 -17.87 -11.57
C SER A 488 -2.53 -16.73 -12.57
N ARG A 489 -3.73 -16.29 -12.93
CA ARG A 489 -3.94 -15.07 -13.71
C ARG A 489 -4.62 -14.01 -12.85
N GLY A 490 -4.09 -12.80 -12.89
CA GLY A 490 -4.73 -11.60 -12.36
C GLY A 490 -4.93 -10.59 -13.47
N GLN A 491 -5.89 -9.69 -13.27
CA GLN A 491 -6.22 -8.67 -14.26
C GLN A 491 -6.44 -7.33 -13.57
N ARG A 492 -6.11 -6.25 -14.26
CA ARG A 492 -6.45 -4.87 -13.87
C ARG A 492 -7.34 -4.29 -14.94
N SER A 493 -8.42 -3.64 -14.51
CA SER A 493 -9.48 -3.15 -15.38
C SER A 493 -8.97 -2.10 -16.38
N GLY A 494 -9.64 -1.99 -17.53
CA GLY A 494 -9.47 -0.83 -18.42
C GLY A 494 -10.09 0.43 -17.82
N GLY A 495 -9.82 1.59 -18.41
CA GLY A 495 -10.27 2.84 -17.81
C GLY A 495 -10.02 4.09 -18.64
N TYR A 496 -10.17 5.24 -18.00
CA TYR A 496 -10.05 6.55 -18.62
C TYR A 496 -9.11 7.44 -17.80
N ASN A 497 -8.38 8.31 -18.50
CA ASN A 497 -7.55 9.31 -17.85
C ASN A 497 -8.38 10.55 -17.48
N LEU A 498 -8.52 10.85 -16.18
CA LEU A 498 -9.22 12.05 -15.71
C LEU A 498 -8.38 13.33 -15.77
N ARG A 499 -7.07 13.24 -16.00
CA ARG A 499 -6.13 14.36 -16.08
C ARG A 499 -5.51 14.43 -17.48
N ILE A 500 -6.14 15.19 -18.38
CA ILE A 500 -5.65 15.39 -19.75
C ILE A 500 -5.22 16.84 -19.94
N THR A 501 -3.91 17.08 -19.99
CA THR A 501 -3.32 18.43 -20.05
C THR A 501 -2.68 18.74 -21.40
N GLN A 502 -2.41 17.71 -22.21
CA GLN A 502 -2.01 17.80 -23.63
C GLN A 502 -3.00 17.12 -24.59
N PRO A 503 -4.22 17.68 -24.77
CA PRO A 503 -5.25 17.25 -25.72
C PRO A 503 -4.78 16.85 -27.11
N ALA A 504 -3.91 17.62 -27.77
CA ALA A 504 -3.50 17.28 -29.14
C ALA A 504 -2.79 15.91 -29.22
N ALA A 505 -1.83 15.67 -28.32
CA ALA A 505 -1.15 14.38 -28.20
C ALA A 505 -2.12 13.28 -27.79
N PHE A 506 -2.98 13.56 -26.80
CA PHE A 506 -3.99 12.60 -26.34
C PHE A 506 -4.95 12.18 -27.45
N GLU A 507 -5.49 13.13 -28.23
CA GLU A 507 -6.44 12.86 -29.30
C GLU A 507 -5.80 12.14 -30.47
N GLN A 508 -4.54 12.44 -30.79
CA GLN A 508 -3.77 11.69 -31.79
C GLN A 508 -3.63 10.22 -31.40
N VAL A 509 -3.23 9.95 -30.15
CA VAL A 509 -3.13 8.57 -29.63
C VAL A 509 -4.51 7.92 -29.58
N SER A 510 -5.52 8.63 -29.11
CA SER A 510 -6.89 8.09 -29.01
C SER A 510 -7.46 7.74 -30.38
N ALA A 511 -7.18 8.55 -31.41
CA ALA A 511 -7.58 8.27 -32.78
C ALA A 511 -6.84 7.04 -33.35
N ALA A 512 -5.54 6.91 -33.08
CA ALA A 512 -4.75 5.74 -33.49
C ALA A 512 -5.23 4.44 -32.81
N LEU A 513 -5.65 4.52 -31.55
CA LEU A 513 -6.22 3.39 -30.79
C LEU A 513 -7.72 3.14 -31.10
N GLY A 514 -8.39 4.07 -31.80
CA GLY A 514 -9.83 4.06 -32.01
C GLY A 514 -10.66 4.22 -30.73
N SER A 515 -10.07 4.76 -29.67
CA SER A 515 -10.68 4.86 -28.33
C SER A 515 -9.96 5.86 -27.44
N PRO A 516 -10.68 6.67 -26.64
CA PRO A 516 -10.08 7.49 -25.58
C PRO A 516 -9.80 6.71 -24.28
N ALA A 517 -10.33 5.48 -24.15
CA ALA A 517 -10.09 4.58 -23.03
C ALA A 517 -8.82 3.74 -23.26
N TYR A 518 -8.07 3.49 -22.18
CA TYR A 518 -7.03 2.45 -22.14
C TYR A 518 -7.65 1.08 -21.80
N GLY A 519 -7.03 0.01 -22.30
CA GLY A 519 -7.47 -1.37 -22.15
C GLY A 519 -7.01 -2.04 -20.84
N PRO A 520 -7.53 -3.24 -20.54
CA PRO A 520 -7.15 -4.00 -19.35
C PRO A 520 -5.70 -4.51 -19.45
N GLU A 521 -5.09 -4.75 -18.30
CA GLU A 521 -3.78 -5.39 -18.14
C GLU A 521 -3.97 -6.79 -17.56
N CYS A 522 -3.17 -7.76 -18.03
CA CYS A 522 -3.24 -9.14 -17.58
C CYS A 522 -1.87 -9.64 -17.12
N ALA A 523 -1.81 -10.28 -15.95
CA ALA A 523 -0.60 -10.87 -15.40
C ALA A 523 -0.79 -12.39 -15.23
N ASP A 524 -0.02 -13.16 -15.99
CA ASP A 524 0.08 -14.62 -15.88
C ASP A 524 1.34 -14.99 -15.11
N SER A 525 1.18 -15.66 -13.97
CA SER A 525 2.30 -16.01 -13.08
C SER A 525 2.40 -17.52 -12.91
N PHE A 526 3.59 -18.06 -13.14
CA PHE A 526 3.97 -19.41 -12.73
C PHE A 526 4.85 -19.32 -11.50
N GLU A 527 4.49 -20.04 -10.45
CA GLU A 527 5.18 -20.01 -9.16
C GLU A 527 5.43 -21.41 -8.62
N ALA A 528 6.56 -21.58 -7.96
CA ALA A 528 6.88 -22.78 -7.21
C ALA A 528 7.56 -22.40 -5.90
N GLY A 529 7.19 -23.03 -4.79
CA GLY A 529 7.71 -22.68 -3.48
C GLY A 529 7.76 -23.84 -2.51
N VAL A 530 8.55 -23.66 -1.46
CA VAL A 530 8.74 -24.59 -0.36
C VAL A 530 8.63 -23.86 0.97
N LYS A 531 8.07 -24.55 1.97
CA LYS A 531 7.89 -24.07 3.33
C LYS A 531 8.35 -25.17 4.29
N LEU A 532 9.31 -24.87 5.14
CA LEU A 532 9.95 -25.82 6.05
C LEU A 532 9.87 -25.32 7.49
N ARG A 533 9.58 -26.24 8.41
CA ARG A 533 9.68 -26.04 9.86
C ARG A 533 10.73 -27.00 10.41
N LEU A 534 11.85 -26.49 10.89
CA LEU A 534 13.01 -27.28 11.31
C LEU A 534 13.31 -26.99 12.79
N LEU A 535 14.17 -27.82 13.39
CA LEU A 535 14.65 -27.64 14.77
C LEU A 535 13.51 -27.57 15.80
N ASP A 536 12.55 -28.49 15.73
CA ASP A 536 11.35 -28.51 16.58
C ASP A 536 10.53 -27.23 16.43
N GLU A 537 10.25 -26.84 15.17
CA GLU A 537 9.51 -25.64 14.78
C GLU A 537 10.17 -24.30 15.17
N ARG A 538 11.41 -24.31 15.65
CA ARG A 538 12.16 -23.08 15.95
C ARG A 538 12.66 -22.36 14.70
N LEU A 539 12.90 -23.08 13.60
CA LEU A 539 13.35 -22.50 12.34
C LEU A 539 12.26 -22.64 11.27
N GLY A 540 11.65 -21.53 10.88
CA GLY A 540 10.74 -21.44 9.74
C GLY A 540 11.47 -20.93 8.51
N LEU A 541 11.32 -21.60 7.36
CA LEU A 541 11.87 -21.17 6.07
C LEU A 541 10.78 -21.17 5.00
N SER A 542 10.72 -20.11 4.19
CA SER A 542 9.87 -20.02 3.01
C SER A 542 10.73 -19.57 1.82
N ALA A 543 10.63 -20.26 0.69
CA ALA A 543 11.31 -19.88 -0.53
C ALA A 543 10.37 -20.04 -1.73
N VAL A 544 10.38 -19.07 -2.65
CA VAL A 544 9.51 -19.04 -3.82
C VAL A 544 10.30 -18.58 -5.04
N LEU A 545 10.10 -19.25 -6.18
CA LEU A 545 10.51 -18.79 -7.50
C LEU A 545 9.27 -18.41 -8.29
N PHE A 546 9.37 -17.36 -9.11
CA PHE A 546 8.28 -16.90 -9.94
C PHE A 546 8.73 -16.41 -11.32
N ASP A 547 7.84 -16.57 -12.30
CA ASP A 547 7.95 -16.06 -13.66
C ASP A 547 6.60 -15.50 -14.07
N THR A 548 6.52 -14.18 -14.16
CA THR A 548 5.29 -13.46 -14.47
C THR A 548 5.42 -12.74 -15.81
N GLU A 549 4.49 -13.00 -16.72
CA GLU A 549 4.33 -12.24 -17.96
C GLU A 549 3.14 -11.28 -17.80
N VAL A 550 3.37 -10.02 -18.14
CA VAL A 550 2.36 -8.96 -18.06
C VAL A 550 2.09 -8.44 -19.45
N ALA A 551 0.86 -8.67 -19.94
CA ALA A 551 0.40 -8.19 -21.23
C ALA A 551 -0.33 -6.85 -21.07
N HIS A 552 -0.14 -5.96 -22.05
CA HIS A 552 -0.81 -4.65 -22.08
C HIS A 552 -0.59 -3.82 -20.81
N LEU A 553 0.65 -3.74 -20.34
CA LEU A 553 1.05 -3.00 -19.14
C LEU A 553 0.54 -1.55 -19.19
N GLN A 554 -0.31 -1.16 -18.23
CA GLN A 554 -0.80 0.21 -18.12
C GLN A 554 0.22 1.05 -17.35
N ARG A 555 0.66 2.15 -17.97
CA ARG A 555 1.66 3.08 -17.43
C ARG A 555 1.15 4.51 -17.48
N GLU A 556 1.49 5.30 -16.46
CA GLU A 556 1.32 6.74 -16.47
C GLU A 556 2.60 7.39 -16.99
N ILE A 557 2.55 7.86 -18.23
CA ILE A 557 3.66 8.57 -18.87
C ILE A 557 3.64 10.02 -18.39
N ASN A 558 4.70 10.39 -17.65
CA ASN A 558 4.93 11.73 -17.11
C ASN A 558 6.00 12.45 -17.93
N VAL A 559 5.63 13.58 -18.55
CA VAL A 559 6.53 14.37 -19.41
C VAL A 559 6.48 15.85 -18.99
N PRO A 560 7.63 16.51 -18.73
CA PRO A 560 7.69 17.95 -18.50
C PRO A 560 7.02 18.73 -19.63
N SER A 561 6.23 19.75 -19.31
CA SER A 561 5.47 20.53 -20.32
C SER A 561 5.54 22.02 -20.04
N ALA A 562 6.13 22.80 -20.95
CA ALA A 562 6.24 24.25 -20.78
C ALA A 562 4.88 24.98 -20.69
N THR A 563 3.82 24.41 -21.26
CA THR A 563 2.47 25.03 -21.27
C THR A 563 1.58 24.59 -20.11
N SER A 564 1.87 23.43 -19.52
CA SER A 564 1.00 22.81 -18.50
C SER A 564 1.75 22.48 -17.21
N GLY A 565 3.03 22.80 -17.11
CA GLY A 565 3.95 22.31 -16.08
C GLY A 565 4.33 20.85 -16.30
N LEU A 566 3.33 19.96 -16.27
CA LEU A 566 3.49 18.52 -16.40
C LEU A 566 2.39 17.90 -17.26
N ALA A 567 2.76 17.07 -18.23
CA ALA A 567 1.85 16.21 -18.98
C ALA A 567 1.83 14.82 -18.37
N GLN A 568 0.63 14.29 -18.10
CA GLN A 568 0.44 12.96 -17.53
C GLN A 568 -0.61 12.23 -18.35
N SER A 569 -0.30 11.03 -18.81
CA SER A 569 -1.22 10.25 -19.64
C SER A 569 -1.09 8.76 -19.39
N ILE A 570 -2.23 8.07 -19.35
CA ILE A 570 -2.29 6.65 -19.01
C ILE A 570 -2.54 5.85 -20.29
N TYR A 571 -1.64 4.92 -20.59
CA TYR A 571 -1.69 4.09 -21.80
C TYR A 571 -1.26 2.65 -21.51
N ASN A 572 -1.68 1.70 -22.35
CA ASN A 572 -1.08 0.37 -22.40
C ASN A 572 0.20 0.44 -23.24
N THR A 573 1.36 0.56 -22.59
CA THR A 573 2.59 0.95 -23.27
C THR A 573 3.43 -0.21 -23.78
N ALA A 574 3.37 -1.36 -23.10
CA ALA A 574 4.24 -2.48 -23.42
C ALA A 574 3.70 -3.83 -22.90
N ASP A 575 4.39 -4.91 -23.26
CA ASP A 575 4.37 -6.14 -22.46
C ASP A 575 5.67 -6.21 -21.64
N ALA A 576 5.61 -6.86 -20.49
CA ALA A 576 6.75 -7.02 -19.59
C ALA A 576 6.88 -8.45 -19.06
N ARG A 577 8.08 -8.80 -18.60
CA ARG A 577 8.35 -10.05 -17.90
C ARG A 577 9.13 -9.79 -16.63
N LEU A 578 8.69 -10.41 -15.54
CA LEU A 578 9.27 -10.29 -14.22
C LEU A 578 9.61 -11.69 -13.70
N ARG A 579 10.90 -11.96 -13.52
CA ARG A 579 11.41 -13.23 -13.00
C ARG A 579 12.14 -13.01 -11.70
N GLY A 580 11.97 -13.90 -10.74
CA GLY A 580 12.57 -13.67 -9.45
C GLY A 580 12.50 -14.82 -8.49
N GLY A 581 13.09 -14.56 -7.33
CA GLY A 581 13.07 -15.44 -6.18
C GLY A 581 12.90 -14.64 -4.90
N GLU A 582 12.19 -15.23 -3.95
CA GLU A 582 11.97 -14.68 -2.62
C GLU A 582 12.28 -15.74 -1.57
N PHE A 583 12.90 -15.30 -0.48
CA PHE A 583 13.26 -16.14 0.65
C PHE A 583 12.95 -15.39 1.95
N GLU A 584 12.33 -16.07 2.90
CA GLU A 584 12.04 -15.59 4.24
C GLU A 584 12.41 -16.66 5.25
N ALA A 585 13.00 -16.23 6.37
CA ALA A 585 13.40 -17.11 7.46
C ALA A 585 13.03 -16.48 8.81
N SER A 586 12.58 -17.32 9.75
CA SER A 586 12.38 -16.96 11.15
C SER A 586 13.04 -18.02 12.04
N LEU A 587 13.76 -17.58 13.07
CA LEU A 587 14.50 -18.46 13.96
C LEU A 587 14.27 -18.05 15.42
N GLN A 588 13.65 -18.93 16.21
CA GLN A 588 13.66 -18.85 17.66
C GLN A 588 14.98 -19.40 18.19
N TRP A 589 15.99 -18.53 18.27
CA TRP A 589 17.36 -18.90 18.68
C TRP A 589 17.42 -19.37 20.13
N SER A 590 16.68 -18.70 21.02
CA SER A 590 16.50 -19.07 22.44
C SER A 590 15.09 -18.64 22.88
N PRO A 591 14.60 -18.98 24.09
CA PRO A 591 13.32 -18.46 24.58
C PRO A 591 13.24 -16.93 24.60
N ALA A 592 14.39 -16.25 24.71
CA ALA A 592 14.49 -14.81 24.74
C ALA A 592 14.73 -14.17 23.37
N VAL A 593 15.40 -14.86 22.43
CA VAL A 593 15.86 -14.26 21.16
C VAL A 593 15.14 -14.86 19.96
N ARG A 594 14.52 -14.02 19.14
CA ARG A 594 13.99 -14.35 17.83
C ARG A 594 14.69 -13.54 16.75
N LEU A 595 15.06 -14.21 15.66
CA LEU A 595 15.70 -13.61 14.49
C LEU A 595 14.81 -13.80 13.26
N SER A 596 14.90 -12.89 12.31
CA SER A 596 14.21 -12.98 11.03
C SER A 596 15.11 -12.45 9.92
N ALA A 597 14.94 -13.00 8.72
CA ALA A 597 15.64 -12.57 7.52
C ALA A 597 14.72 -12.65 6.31
N SER A 598 14.90 -11.72 5.36
CA SER A 598 14.21 -11.74 4.08
C SER A 598 15.16 -11.36 2.95
N LEU A 599 14.93 -11.94 1.77
CA LEU A 599 15.68 -11.66 0.55
C LEU A 599 14.74 -11.78 -0.66
N GLY A 600 14.83 -10.82 -1.57
CA GLY A 600 14.08 -10.76 -2.82
C GLY A 600 14.98 -10.34 -3.96
N HIS A 601 14.83 -11.03 -5.09
CA HIS A 601 15.49 -10.70 -6.36
C HIS A 601 14.47 -10.64 -7.49
N ILE A 602 14.55 -9.60 -8.33
CA ILE A 602 13.72 -9.45 -9.53
C ILE A 602 14.57 -8.99 -10.72
N ASP A 603 14.42 -9.70 -11.84
CA ASP A 603 14.80 -9.25 -13.18
C ASP A 603 13.52 -8.90 -13.95
N ALA A 604 13.23 -7.60 -14.05
CA ALA A 604 12.07 -7.06 -14.75
C ALA A 604 12.51 -6.39 -16.06
N ARG A 605 11.88 -6.78 -17.18
CA ARG A 605 12.23 -6.28 -18.52
C ARG A 605 11.01 -6.07 -19.38
N TYR A 606 11.06 -5.05 -20.23
CA TYR A 606 10.11 -4.89 -21.33
C TYR A 606 10.34 -5.99 -22.39
N ARG A 607 9.27 -6.41 -23.07
CA ARG A 607 9.30 -7.40 -24.15
C ARG A 607 8.90 -6.80 -25.48
N HIS A 608 7.70 -6.23 -25.55
CA HIS A 608 7.19 -5.56 -26.74
C HIS A 608 6.75 -4.16 -26.33
N VAL A 609 7.42 -3.13 -26.83
CA VAL A 609 7.06 -1.73 -26.56
C VAL A 609 6.19 -1.20 -27.70
N ARG A 610 5.15 -0.43 -27.37
CA ARG A 610 4.14 0.12 -28.30
C ARG A 610 4.02 1.64 -28.21
N PHE A 611 4.81 2.26 -27.34
CA PHE A 611 4.80 3.69 -27.06
C PHE A 611 6.24 4.19 -26.98
N ASP A 612 6.45 5.44 -27.36
CA ASP A 612 7.72 6.14 -27.15
C ASP A 612 7.80 6.50 -25.66
N ILE A 613 8.50 5.66 -24.89
CA ILE A 613 8.56 5.76 -23.44
C ILE A 613 9.65 6.74 -23.03
N ASN A 614 10.79 6.73 -23.74
CA ASN A 614 11.92 7.61 -23.46
C ASN A 614 11.70 9.05 -23.96
N SER A 615 10.66 9.29 -24.76
CA SER A 615 10.31 10.58 -25.37
C SER A 615 11.35 11.09 -26.38
N ASP A 616 12.01 10.19 -27.13
CA ASP A 616 13.00 10.52 -28.18
C ASP A 616 12.38 10.72 -29.57
N GLY A 617 11.07 10.51 -29.71
CA GLY A 617 10.30 10.62 -30.94
C GLY A 617 10.19 9.32 -31.74
N ALA A 618 10.74 8.20 -31.26
CA ALA A 618 10.73 6.92 -31.96
C ALA A 618 10.56 5.72 -31.03
N ILE A 619 9.63 4.82 -31.35
CA ILE A 619 9.48 3.54 -30.66
C ILE A 619 10.60 2.60 -31.11
N ASN A 620 11.57 2.32 -30.24
CA ASN A 620 12.77 1.58 -30.62
C ASN A 620 13.36 0.73 -29.47
N ALA A 621 14.57 0.17 -29.67
CA ALA A 621 15.20 -0.72 -28.70
C ALA A 621 15.59 -0.01 -27.39
N LEU A 622 15.85 1.31 -27.43
CA LEU A 622 16.19 2.10 -26.26
C LEU A 622 15.04 2.17 -25.25
N ASP A 623 13.78 2.13 -25.72
CA ASP A 623 12.61 2.04 -24.82
C ASP A 623 12.62 0.72 -24.03
N ALA A 624 13.02 -0.38 -24.68
CA ALA A 624 13.05 -1.70 -24.06
C ALA A 624 14.20 -1.86 -23.05
N GLU A 625 15.23 -1.01 -23.11
CA GLU A 625 16.36 -0.98 -22.17
C GLU A 625 16.05 -0.21 -20.88
N LEU A 626 14.94 0.52 -20.82
CA LEU A 626 14.50 1.22 -19.62
C LEU A 626 14.17 0.22 -18.49
N ALA A 627 14.61 0.54 -17.28
CA ALA A 627 14.18 -0.17 -16.08
C ALA A 627 12.67 0.02 -15.85
N LEU A 628 11.96 -1.06 -15.51
CA LEU A 628 10.58 -0.96 -15.08
C LEU A 628 10.49 -0.20 -13.74
N PRO A 629 9.64 0.83 -13.64
CA PRO A 629 9.47 1.52 -12.36
C PRO A 629 8.91 0.60 -11.27
N ARG A 630 9.29 0.89 -10.02
CA ARG A 630 8.91 0.12 -8.81
C ARG A 630 9.37 -1.34 -8.75
N ALA A 631 10.27 -1.79 -9.64
CA ALA A 631 10.86 -3.13 -9.63
C ALA A 631 12.31 -3.12 -9.10
N PRO A 632 12.55 -3.08 -7.76
CA PRO A 632 13.90 -3.14 -7.22
C PRO A 632 14.54 -4.50 -7.54
N ARG A 633 15.76 -4.47 -8.07
CA ARG A 633 16.48 -5.71 -8.41
C ARG A 633 16.82 -6.55 -7.19
N TRP A 634 17.05 -5.91 -6.05
CA TRP A 634 17.37 -6.54 -4.78
C TRP A 634 16.64 -5.84 -3.64
N THR A 635 16.03 -6.65 -2.78
CA THR A 635 15.51 -6.23 -1.47
C THR A 635 15.94 -7.25 -0.44
N TRP A 636 16.36 -6.83 0.75
CA TRP A 636 16.67 -7.76 1.83
C TRP A 636 16.49 -7.10 3.19
N GLY A 637 16.27 -7.90 4.22
CA GLY A 637 16.09 -7.39 5.58
C GLY A 637 16.53 -8.39 6.63
N LEU A 638 16.89 -7.86 7.79
CA LEU A 638 17.27 -8.61 8.99
C LEU A 638 16.53 -8.00 10.18
N GLY A 639 15.92 -8.86 11.01
CA GLY A 639 15.22 -8.43 12.21
C GLY A 639 15.64 -9.25 13.42
N GLY A 640 15.75 -8.60 14.57
CA GLY A 640 16.03 -9.23 15.85
C GLY A 640 15.05 -8.76 16.92
N GLN A 641 14.56 -9.70 17.72
CA GLN A 641 13.74 -9.45 18.89
C GLN A 641 14.38 -10.13 20.10
N TYR A 642 14.41 -9.42 21.22
CA TYR A 642 14.84 -9.93 22.51
C TYR A 642 13.72 -9.70 23.53
N ARG A 643 13.37 -10.70 24.33
CA ARG A 643 12.43 -10.59 25.45
C ARG A 643 12.98 -11.31 26.67
N THR A 644 13.00 -10.66 27.81
CA THR A 644 13.37 -11.28 29.08
C THR A 644 12.40 -10.84 30.18
N ASP A 645 12.06 -11.76 31.07
CA ASP A 645 11.33 -11.41 32.28
C ASP A 645 12.34 -10.84 33.29
N LEU A 646 12.01 -9.67 33.85
CA LEU A 646 12.81 -9.03 34.90
C LEU A 646 12.33 -9.48 36.29
N SER A 647 11.04 -9.80 36.39
CA SER A 647 10.37 -10.37 37.56
C SER A 647 9.05 -11.02 37.13
N ALA A 648 8.31 -11.63 38.06
CA ALA A 648 6.97 -12.14 37.79
C ALA A 648 5.95 -11.07 37.31
N ALA A 649 6.23 -9.79 37.55
CA ALA A 649 5.34 -8.68 37.21
C ALA A 649 5.93 -7.71 36.16
N ALA A 650 7.12 -7.99 35.61
CA ALA A 650 7.77 -7.10 34.65
C ALA A 650 8.62 -7.85 33.63
N SER A 651 8.56 -7.44 32.36
CA SER A 651 9.43 -7.94 31.30
C SER A 651 10.00 -6.80 30.46
N LEU A 652 11.18 -7.02 29.90
CA LEU A 652 11.83 -6.14 28.95
C LEU A 652 11.76 -6.78 27.57
N SER A 653 11.43 -6.00 26.55
CA SER A 653 11.50 -6.42 25.15
C SER A 653 12.24 -5.38 24.32
N ALA A 654 13.12 -5.83 23.42
CA ALA A 654 13.81 -4.99 22.46
C ALA A 654 13.62 -5.53 21.05
N ARG A 655 13.60 -4.64 20.07
CA ARG A 655 13.50 -4.97 18.65
C ARG A 655 14.45 -4.11 17.82
N VAL A 656 15.07 -4.70 16.81
CA VAL A 656 15.85 -4.00 15.78
C VAL A 656 15.49 -4.57 14.41
N ASP A 657 15.24 -3.71 13.45
CA ASP A 657 14.97 -4.08 12.06
C ASP A 657 15.88 -3.28 11.13
N PHE A 658 16.59 -3.99 10.25
CA PHE A 658 17.33 -3.42 9.15
C PHE A 658 16.71 -3.89 7.82
N GLN A 659 16.54 -2.98 6.87
CA GLN A 659 16.02 -3.27 5.54
C GLN A 659 16.80 -2.51 4.48
N HIS A 660 17.01 -3.16 3.34
CA HIS A 660 17.62 -2.61 2.15
C HIS A 660 16.70 -2.75 0.94
N ARG A 661 16.59 -1.69 0.15
CA ARG A 661 15.97 -1.67 -1.17
C ARG A 661 16.95 -1.04 -2.16
N ALA A 662 17.21 -1.73 -3.27
CA ALA A 662 17.97 -1.15 -4.37
C ALA A 662 17.25 0.09 -4.97
N ARG A 663 18.01 0.89 -5.72
CA ARG A 663 17.48 2.03 -6.50
C ARG A 663 16.38 1.55 -7.45
N ILE A 664 15.34 2.36 -7.61
CA ILE A 664 14.21 2.08 -8.52
C ILE A 664 13.92 3.28 -9.40
N ALA A 665 13.49 3.06 -10.64
CA ALA A 665 12.89 4.11 -11.45
C ALA A 665 11.52 4.50 -10.87
N TYR A 666 11.17 5.78 -11.01
CA TYR A 666 9.86 6.33 -10.66
C TYR A 666 9.09 6.70 -11.93
N THR A 667 9.68 7.53 -12.80
CA THR A 667 9.09 7.81 -14.12
C THR A 667 9.46 6.73 -15.13
N ASP A 668 8.60 6.52 -16.12
CA ASP A 668 8.80 5.51 -17.16
C ASP A 668 10.05 5.75 -18.03
N ASN A 669 10.37 7.01 -18.32
CA ASN A 669 11.61 7.41 -19.01
C ASN A 669 12.87 7.34 -18.12
N ASN A 670 12.72 6.91 -16.85
CA ASN A 670 13.77 6.79 -15.83
C ASN A 670 14.49 8.09 -15.45
N TRP A 671 14.01 9.26 -15.87
CA TRP A 671 14.59 10.54 -15.45
C TRP A 671 14.40 10.75 -13.94
N GLY A 672 13.25 10.36 -13.42
CA GLY A 672 12.94 10.37 -12.00
C GLY A 672 13.13 9.00 -11.38
N PHE A 673 13.75 8.95 -10.21
CA PHE A 673 14.08 7.69 -9.55
C PHE A 673 14.18 7.81 -8.04
N ASN A 674 13.90 6.74 -7.29
CA ASN A 674 14.20 6.73 -5.86
C ASN A 674 15.56 6.08 -5.64
N ALA A 675 16.42 6.72 -4.85
CA ALA A 675 17.74 6.19 -4.50
C ALA A 675 17.62 4.83 -3.80
N ALA A 676 18.77 4.14 -3.68
CA ALA A 676 18.84 3.00 -2.78
C ALA A 676 18.49 3.45 -1.34
N SER A 677 17.89 2.57 -0.57
CA SER A 677 17.39 2.86 0.77
C SER A 677 17.86 1.79 1.75
N ASP A 678 18.54 2.21 2.81
CA ASP A 678 18.82 1.43 4.01
C ASP A 678 18.00 2.02 5.16
N ARG A 679 17.09 1.23 5.72
CA ARG A 679 16.22 1.63 6.84
C ARG A 679 16.60 0.83 8.08
N LEU A 680 16.96 1.53 9.16
CA LEU A 680 17.19 0.95 10.48
C LEU A 680 16.15 1.49 11.45
N ASN A 681 15.37 0.61 12.07
CA ASN A 681 14.41 0.92 13.12
C ASN A 681 14.76 0.14 14.38
N ALA A 682 14.49 0.71 15.55
CA ALA A 682 14.71 0.02 16.82
C ALA A 682 13.69 0.45 17.87
N SER A 683 13.38 -0.44 18.82
CA SER A 683 12.54 -0.15 19.98
C SER A 683 12.96 -0.92 21.21
N LEU A 684 12.67 -0.34 22.38
CA LEU A 684 12.87 -0.92 23.70
C LEU A 684 11.61 -0.65 24.52
N SER A 685 10.99 -1.71 25.04
CA SER A 685 9.76 -1.65 25.83
C SER A 685 9.92 -2.33 27.19
N LEU A 686 9.47 -1.65 28.24
CA LEU A 686 9.24 -2.21 29.57
C LEU A 686 7.76 -2.52 29.72
N ASN A 687 7.41 -3.78 29.97
CA ASN A 687 6.05 -4.25 30.19
C ASN A 687 5.86 -4.57 31.67
N LEU A 688 4.81 -4.03 32.29
CA LEU A 688 4.44 -4.25 33.68
C LEU A 688 3.09 -5.00 33.70
N GLY A 689 2.92 -5.95 34.62
CA GLY A 689 1.79 -6.90 34.59
C GLY A 689 0.49 -6.40 35.22
N LYS A 690 0.53 -5.61 36.30
CA LYS A 690 -0.68 -5.10 36.99
C LYS A 690 -0.46 -3.69 37.58
N PRO A 691 -1.14 -2.64 37.07
CA PRO A 691 -1.91 -2.63 35.82
C PRO A 691 -1.01 -2.97 34.61
N ALA A 692 -1.60 -3.49 33.53
CA ALA A 692 -0.84 -3.84 32.33
C ALA A 692 -0.39 -2.57 31.61
N ILE A 693 0.84 -2.12 31.91
CA ILE A 693 1.43 -0.89 31.35
C ILE A 693 2.62 -1.25 30.50
N ARG A 694 2.70 -0.68 29.31
CA ARG A 694 3.89 -0.75 28.45
C ARG A 694 4.47 0.63 28.25
N LEU A 695 5.75 0.79 28.56
CA LEU A 695 6.54 1.98 28.27
C LEU A 695 7.50 1.64 27.14
N THR A 696 7.45 2.35 26.02
CA THR A 696 8.32 2.10 24.87
C THR A 696 9.11 3.36 24.51
N VAL A 697 10.41 3.19 24.24
CA VAL A 697 11.23 4.16 23.51
C VAL A 697 11.57 3.54 22.17
N PHE A 698 11.44 4.29 21.09
CA PHE A 698 11.70 3.77 19.75
C PHE A 698 12.35 4.81 18.84
N GLY A 699 12.93 4.35 17.75
CA GLY A 699 13.51 5.17 16.71
C GLY A 699 13.23 4.60 15.33
N ARG A 700 12.92 5.50 14.39
CA ARG A 700 12.67 5.18 12.99
C ARG A 700 13.70 5.83 12.11
N ASN A 701 14.08 5.15 11.03
CA ASN A 701 15.06 5.64 10.06
C ASN A 701 16.33 6.17 10.77
N LEU A 702 16.92 5.37 11.65
CA LEU A 702 18.07 5.77 12.47
C LEU A 702 19.32 6.12 11.64
N LEU A 703 19.40 5.62 10.40
CA LEU A 703 20.42 5.99 9.41
C LEU A 703 20.17 7.32 8.72
N ASP A 704 19.01 7.91 8.94
CA ASP A 704 18.65 9.26 8.51
C ASP A 704 18.72 9.48 7.00
N GLN A 705 18.43 8.44 6.21
CA GLN A 705 18.51 8.53 4.76
C GLN A 705 17.30 9.28 4.18
N VAL A 706 17.57 10.19 3.25
CA VAL A 706 16.57 10.90 2.45
C VAL A 706 15.93 9.95 1.46
N GLN A 707 14.60 9.95 1.42
CA GLN A 707 13.79 9.22 0.44
C GLN A 707 12.63 10.11 -0.01
N PHE A 708 12.08 9.77 -1.17
CA PHE A 708 10.97 10.51 -1.77
C PHE A 708 9.81 9.55 -2.06
N GLY A 709 8.57 10.01 -1.89
CA GLY A 709 7.38 9.25 -2.33
C GLY A 709 7.28 9.16 -3.86
N GLY A 710 7.80 10.19 -4.54
CA GLY A 710 7.98 10.22 -5.98
C GLY A 710 9.03 11.25 -6.40
N ASP A 711 9.42 11.21 -7.68
CA ASP A 711 10.41 12.13 -8.24
C ASP A 711 10.05 12.47 -9.68
N THR A 712 9.42 13.63 -9.88
CA THR A 712 8.88 14.02 -11.19
C THR A 712 9.65 15.21 -11.74
N GLN A 713 10.20 15.09 -12.94
CA GLN A 713 10.91 16.18 -13.62
C GLN A 713 9.95 17.27 -14.08
N LEU A 714 10.40 18.51 -13.95
CA LEU A 714 9.68 19.71 -14.33
C LEU A 714 10.49 20.50 -15.38
N PRO A 715 9.84 21.34 -16.20
CA PRO A 715 10.50 22.09 -17.26
C PRO A 715 11.09 23.43 -16.78
N PHE A 716 11.02 23.71 -15.47
CA PHE A 716 11.38 24.99 -14.87
C PHE A 716 11.99 24.78 -13.48
N ALA A 717 12.27 25.87 -12.77
CA ALA A 717 12.81 25.85 -11.40
C ALA A 717 14.11 25.04 -11.25
N GLY A 718 14.99 25.09 -12.26
CA GLY A 718 16.35 24.59 -12.13
C GLY A 718 17.21 25.47 -11.22
N GLY A 719 18.39 24.98 -10.86
CA GLY A 719 19.30 25.68 -9.95
C GLY A 719 20.73 25.15 -10.02
N ALA A 720 21.49 25.32 -8.93
CA ALA A 720 22.91 24.95 -8.86
C ALA A 720 23.18 23.44 -9.03
N PHE A 721 22.15 22.60 -8.92
CA PHE A 721 22.22 21.15 -9.07
C PHE A 721 21.57 20.64 -10.36
N SER A 722 21.09 21.54 -11.23
CA SER A 722 20.64 21.20 -12.57
C SER A 722 21.81 21.26 -13.57
N ASP A 723 21.83 20.36 -14.55
CA ASP A 723 22.88 20.33 -15.58
C ASP A 723 22.35 20.57 -17.02
N GLY A 724 21.05 20.84 -17.16
CA GLY A 724 20.40 21.10 -18.44
C GLY A 724 20.07 19.86 -19.26
N ASN A 725 20.31 18.64 -18.74
CA ASN A 725 20.00 17.40 -19.42
C ASN A 725 19.14 16.46 -18.55
N ASN A 726 18.31 15.64 -19.20
CA ASN A 726 17.61 14.54 -18.53
C ASN A 726 18.13 13.23 -19.09
N ARG A 727 18.62 12.36 -18.20
CA ARG A 727 19.06 11.01 -18.56
C ARG A 727 18.53 10.01 -17.55
N PRO A 728 18.36 8.73 -17.93
CA PRO A 728 18.00 7.67 -17.00
C PRO A 728 18.91 7.67 -15.77
N PHE A 729 18.31 7.80 -14.58
CA PHE A 729 18.99 7.82 -13.27
C PHE A 729 20.01 8.95 -13.10
N ASP A 730 19.80 10.09 -13.76
CA ASP A 730 20.65 11.27 -13.57
C ASP A 730 20.36 11.93 -12.21
N PRO A 731 21.33 11.99 -11.28
CA PRO A 731 21.11 12.70 -10.01
C PRO A 731 20.93 14.22 -10.20
N ARG A 732 21.27 14.78 -11.37
CA ARG A 732 21.11 16.19 -11.71
C ARG A 732 20.06 16.32 -12.82
N PRO A 733 18.85 16.81 -12.51
CA PRO A 733 17.82 17.00 -13.52
C PRO A 733 18.15 18.14 -14.48
N ALA A 734 17.48 18.17 -15.64
CA ALA A 734 17.65 19.26 -16.62
C ALA A 734 17.25 20.63 -16.04
N ALA A 735 16.16 20.65 -15.26
CA ALA A 735 15.66 21.81 -14.56
C ALA A 735 15.30 21.40 -13.12
N GLY A 736 14.08 21.63 -12.67
CA GLY A 736 13.62 21.27 -11.32
C GLY A 736 12.90 19.93 -11.25
N THR A 737 12.54 19.52 -10.04
CA THR A 737 11.70 18.35 -9.77
C THR A 737 10.63 18.66 -8.74
N PHE A 738 9.52 17.92 -8.82
CA PHE A 738 8.55 17.77 -7.74
C PHE A 738 8.82 16.44 -7.03
N SER A 739 9.43 16.50 -5.84
CA SER A 739 9.87 15.31 -5.12
C SER A 739 9.42 15.35 -3.65
N PRO A 740 8.22 14.82 -3.32
CA PRO A 740 7.71 14.79 -1.94
C PRO A 740 8.63 14.03 -0.99
N LEU A 741 9.05 14.67 0.09
CA LEU A 741 9.99 14.11 1.06
C LEU A 741 9.31 13.15 2.04
N GLU A 742 9.97 12.02 2.29
CA GLU A 742 9.70 11.19 3.47
C GLU A 742 10.45 11.71 4.69
N LYS A 743 9.91 11.47 5.89
CA LYS A 743 10.58 11.89 7.14
C LYS A 743 11.94 11.19 7.30
N GLY A 744 12.90 11.95 7.81
CA GLY A 744 14.20 11.46 8.23
C GLY A 744 14.13 10.67 9.53
N ARG A 745 15.24 10.64 10.27
CA ARG A 745 15.32 10.04 11.61
C ARG A 745 14.30 10.66 12.57
N SER A 746 13.56 9.81 13.28
CA SER A 746 12.72 10.23 14.41
C SER A 746 12.97 9.35 15.62
N LEU A 747 12.89 9.94 16.82
CA LEU A 747 12.82 9.21 18.09
C LEU A 747 11.47 9.48 18.74
N GLY A 748 10.95 8.48 19.42
CA GLY A 748 9.66 8.58 20.09
C GLY A 748 9.59 7.80 21.39
N VAL A 749 8.58 8.16 22.17
CA VAL A 749 8.20 7.52 23.41
C VAL A 749 6.71 7.20 23.37
N GLU A 750 6.33 6.14 24.08
CA GLU A 750 4.97 5.69 24.11
C GLU A 750 4.62 5.02 25.43
N VAL A 751 3.40 5.27 25.89
CA VAL A 751 2.79 4.61 27.02
C VAL A 751 1.52 3.93 26.53
N ALA A 752 1.39 2.63 26.78
CA ALA A 752 0.16 1.89 26.57
C ALA A 752 -0.36 1.31 27.90
N LEU A 753 -1.68 1.23 28.01
CA LEU A 753 -2.41 0.68 29.14
C LEU A 753 -3.47 -0.29 28.60
N ASP A 754 -3.45 -1.52 29.09
CA ASP A 754 -4.43 -2.56 28.76
C ASP A 754 -5.16 -3.00 30.04
N PHE A 755 -6.44 -3.35 29.96
CA PHE A 755 -7.21 -3.93 31.08
C PHE A 755 -8.27 -4.92 30.65
#